data_AF-A0A521K9L8-F1
#
_entry.id   AF-A0A521K9L8-F1
#
_cell.length_a   1.000
_cell.length_b   1.000
_cell.length_c   1.000
_cell.angle_alpha   90.00
_cell.angle_beta   90.00
_cell.angle_gamma   90.00
#
_symmetry.space_group_name_H-M   'P 1'
#
loop_
_entity.id
_entity.type
_entity.pdbx_description
1 polymer ?
#
loop_
_entity_poly.entity_id
_entity_poly.type
_entity_poly.pdbx_seq_one_letter_code
_entity_poly.pdbx_strand_id
1 'polypeptide(L)'
;MEAQVGTEQWSESQINNNTCNVQTFENTTGFYIDVLRENKDGKFLITYGKKTDQPLESFLYYTNTNENKTNTKFGFVQEIDGITSDEAEIGDQIITSKPDVAKKFFDKKEKRIGKSSNSFIDLDELTQIKELKQNEKLDKKKTDLTSETVYFKKENHDSLIFDFSKASNEFSNMNIENKNGKLKTTFEFLTAAKSLRKGETVFLDPTVTFSSGTFVQVAAEGTGTNCATPDNISQPSQSKATVTKTSSATGCKRTSREFNISSIDSRAVVTDVKTSFTVAAAAGTRTCEIKPIQFQPTGYTIGGTQASPEPDAKELWNDIGNGTAYATGITCASSGGPIDLGTSADSDLQTAIDNGITWFALGWKLESEARPASGGEIGSSFSGITLTVKYDFKSKLSEKLGITDSVLFIKNISNSASEKLGITDSVLIIKTVSQHVSENLGVTHTVKITPLTSFNEKFGLQDTVTVKKTAISLSENLGNTMTTQFNRKTGDQLLSENLGMTDTISIGKVNFVALSENLGLSDVIGKSKIKFLTENLGITDTTSTERFPSVEFNTQNSCTTIPNGSTSKTLTAGIDYTQPQGEAFIRIVDTRLQGIGRTAGGGTQNADDVTVYLSDPDFAGGSVTLTRTGSTNDDRVCWQIVDYQGLSSNANAIKVRATGSVSYTSTGLFVTTPSISGIVDDSKVAVFITGQRNVDTAATDWNTALSTSSWIAVSDIANFTRGEASSDANSLSYAVVEFTGSNWSVQRKEHKYATTNAETETITDIGSTSRAFFQSQHRAGTGLQGLDEAGEEVYFSATNQITFDLENTASTPSNIASVVWVVSNSQIGDDAMIVQHVSGTRSGGATEEYVQNLSINTVRSLSTTSIMGENARSSGTGTTFPVGSIAFNINATNNVVLYTSDTANTQNYRFQVVQWPLKPAKTHSATL
;
A
#
# COMPACT_ATOMS: atom_id res chain seq x y z
N MET A 1 42.83 24.10 -3.33
CA MET A 1 43.36 24.77 -2.12
C MET A 1 42.52 24.38 -0.91
N GLU A 2 43.10 24.35 0.28
CA GLU A 2 42.39 24.12 1.54
C GLU A 2 42.52 25.34 2.45
N ALA A 3 41.43 25.71 3.12
CA ALA A 3 41.48 26.71 4.20
C ALA A 3 42.10 26.07 5.45
N GLN A 4 43.07 26.73 6.08
CA GLN A 4 43.58 26.26 7.36
C GLN A 4 42.48 26.32 8.42
N VAL A 5 42.38 25.27 9.24
CA VAL A 5 41.32 25.13 10.25
C VAL A 5 41.30 26.37 11.16
N GLY A 6 40.18 27.09 11.14
CA GLY A 6 39.97 28.28 11.99
C GLY A 6 40.56 29.59 11.46
N THR A 7 41.05 29.66 10.22
CA THR A 7 41.57 30.90 9.62
C THR A 7 40.98 31.18 8.23
N GLU A 8 41.17 32.41 7.72
CA GLU A 8 40.87 32.79 6.32
C GLU A 8 42.07 32.56 5.37
N GLN A 9 43.15 31.94 5.86
CA GLN A 9 44.34 31.69 5.06
C GLN A 9 44.21 30.37 4.27
N TRP A 10 44.36 30.49 2.95
CA TRP A 10 44.33 29.37 2.01
C TRP A 10 45.74 28.88 1.72
N SER A 11 45.95 27.56 1.80
CA SER A 11 47.18 26.91 1.36
C SER A 11 46.92 25.99 0.18
N GLU A 12 47.93 25.82 -0.68
CA GLU A 12 47.90 24.81 -1.73
C GLU A 12 47.73 23.43 -1.08
N SER A 13 46.66 22.74 -1.47
CA SER A 13 46.43 21.40 -0.95
C SER A 13 47.32 20.42 -1.72
N GLN A 14 47.85 19.40 -1.04
CA GLN A 14 48.60 18.32 -1.70
C GLN A 14 47.77 17.55 -2.75
N ILE A 15 46.47 17.86 -2.86
CA ILE A 15 45.53 17.44 -3.93
C ILE A 15 46.06 17.69 -5.34
N ASN A 16 46.85 18.75 -5.56
CA ASN A 16 47.35 19.08 -6.90
C ASN A 16 48.35 18.04 -7.47
N ASN A 17 48.85 17.10 -6.65
CA ASN A 17 49.74 16.01 -7.08
C ASN A 17 49.03 14.66 -7.29
N ASN A 18 47.70 14.58 -7.18
CA ASN A 18 46.95 13.33 -7.34
C ASN A 18 46.38 13.15 -8.76
N THR A 19 46.24 11.89 -9.18
CA THR A 19 45.76 11.49 -10.51
C THR A 19 44.35 12.01 -10.81
N CYS A 20 44.22 12.73 -11.92
CA CYS A 20 42.96 13.22 -12.47
C CYS A 20 42.38 12.16 -13.41
N ASN A 21 41.19 11.64 -13.11
CA ASN A 21 40.55 10.63 -13.94
C ASN A 21 39.52 11.30 -14.86
N VAL A 22 39.77 11.29 -16.16
CA VAL A 22 38.91 11.90 -17.17
C VAL A 22 38.20 10.80 -17.93
N GLN A 23 36.87 10.85 -17.97
CA GLN A 23 36.04 9.91 -18.70
C GLN A 23 35.16 10.68 -19.66
N THR A 24 35.14 10.28 -20.92
CA THR A 24 34.22 10.84 -21.91
C THR A 24 33.16 9.82 -22.24
N PHE A 25 31.93 10.28 -22.42
CA PHE A 25 30.84 9.42 -22.86
C PHE A 25 29.84 10.21 -23.70
N GLU A 26 29.37 9.58 -24.76
CA GLU A 26 28.38 10.15 -25.67
C GLU A 26 27.11 9.31 -25.59
N ASN A 27 25.97 9.98 -25.55
CA ASN A 27 24.68 9.32 -25.61
C ASN A 27 23.74 10.13 -26.51
N THR A 28 22.51 9.64 -26.66
CA THR A 28 21.49 10.28 -27.53
C THR A 28 21.14 11.72 -27.14
N THR A 29 21.53 12.16 -25.94
CA THR A 29 21.29 13.52 -25.45
C THR A 29 22.46 14.46 -25.68
N GLY A 30 23.68 13.96 -25.95
CA GLY A 30 24.87 14.79 -26.09
C GLY A 30 26.19 14.08 -25.78
N PHE A 31 27.27 14.85 -25.89
CA PHE A 31 28.63 14.43 -25.53
C PHE A 31 29.01 14.99 -24.16
N TYR A 32 29.58 14.14 -23.30
CA TYR A 32 29.92 14.48 -21.93
C TYR A 32 31.37 14.13 -21.60
N ILE A 33 32.01 14.94 -20.74
CA ILE A 33 33.33 14.75 -20.19
C ILE A 33 33.22 14.86 -18.67
N ASP A 34 33.42 13.77 -17.96
CA ASP A 34 33.55 13.73 -16.51
C ASP A 34 35.03 13.81 -16.13
N VAL A 35 35.33 14.69 -15.18
CA VAL A 35 36.64 14.88 -14.59
C VAL A 35 36.52 14.63 -13.10
N LEU A 36 36.93 13.45 -12.68
CA LEU A 36 36.93 13.04 -11.28
C LEU A 36 38.34 13.24 -10.69
N ARG A 37 38.40 13.97 -9.58
CA ARG A 37 39.61 14.11 -8.75
C ARG A 37 39.28 13.70 -7.33
N GLU A 38 40.09 12.83 -6.76
CA GLU A 38 39.87 12.31 -5.41
C GLU A 38 41.14 12.44 -4.55
N ASN A 39 40.94 12.76 -3.28
CA ASN A 39 41.97 12.62 -2.26
C ASN A 39 41.38 12.12 -0.93
N LYS A 40 42.23 12.04 0.10
CA LYS A 40 41.83 11.67 1.47
C LYS A 40 40.84 12.63 2.13
N ASP A 41 40.70 13.86 1.59
CA ASP A 41 39.88 14.92 2.16
C ASP A 41 38.54 15.13 1.44
N GLY A 42 38.43 14.76 0.16
CA GLY A 42 37.20 14.87 -0.62
C GLY A 42 37.31 14.34 -2.05
N LYS A 43 36.14 14.18 -2.69
CA LYS A 43 35.99 13.88 -4.12
C LYS A 43 35.41 15.10 -4.83
N PHE A 44 35.96 15.42 -5.99
CA PHE A 44 35.52 16.48 -6.88
C PHE A 44 35.14 15.86 -8.23
N LEU A 45 33.91 16.07 -8.67
CA LEU A 45 33.45 15.64 -9.98
C LEU A 45 33.02 16.87 -10.79
N ILE A 46 33.62 17.04 -11.96
CA ILE A 46 33.24 18.08 -12.93
C ILE A 46 32.73 17.39 -14.17
N THR A 47 31.49 17.67 -14.56
CA THR A 47 30.90 17.15 -15.79
C THR A 47 30.74 18.29 -16.79
N TYR A 48 31.36 18.19 -17.96
CA TYR A 48 31.12 19.06 -19.10
C TYR A 48 30.20 18.34 -20.08
N GLY A 49 29.05 18.91 -20.45
CA GLY A 49 28.08 18.28 -21.32
C GLY A 49 27.60 19.18 -22.45
N LYS A 50 27.78 18.76 -23.72
CA LYS A 50 27.19 19.40 -24.89
C LYS A 50 26.01 18.57 -25.36
N LYS A 51 24.78 19.00 -25.02
CA LYS A 51 23.58 18.36 -25.54
C LYS A 51 23.35 18.74 -27.00
N THR A 52 22.72 17.83 -27.77
CA THR A 52 22.62 17.91 -29.23
C THR A 52 22.08 19.26 -29.74
N ASP A 53 21.18 19.89 -28.97
CA ASP A 53 20.52 21.17 -29.30
C ASP A 53 20.63 22.23 -28.18
N GLN A 54 21.63 22.15 -27.31
CA GLN A 54 21.82 23.11 -26.19
C GLN A 54 23.27 23.61 -26.11
N PRO A 55 23.51 24.78 -25.50
CA PRO A 55 24.87 25.22 -25.19
C PRO A 55 25.56 24.23 -24.25
N LEU A 56 26.89 24.31 -24.22
CA LEU A 56 27.72 23.48 -23.36
C LEU A 56 27.49 23.85 -21.89
N GLU A 57 27.08 22.87 -21.09
CA GLU A 57 26.81 23.02 -19.66
C GLU A 57 27.94 22.41 -18.84
N SER A 58 28.29 23.01 -17.70
CA SER A 58 29.22 22.43 -16.73
C SER A 58 28.51 22.24 -15.38
N PHE A 59 28.65 21.05 -14.81
CA PHE A 59 28.16 20.72 -13.48
C PHE A 59 29.37 20.44 -12.58
N LEU A 60 29.33 20.95 -11.35
CA LEU A 60 30.41 20.80 -10.40
C LEU A 60 29.85 20.28 -9.08
N TYR A 61 30.43 19.17 -8.63
CA TYR A 61 30.08 18.48 -7.40
C TYR A 61 31.32 18.36 -6.50
N TYR A 62 31.13 18.58 -5.21
CA TYR A 62 32.15 18.26 -4.20
C TYR A 62 31.55 17.47 -3.05
N THR A 63 32.26 16.41 -2.66
CA THR A 63 31.95 15.56 -1.51
C THR A 63 33.10 15.63 -0.51
N ASN A 64 32.81 16.02 0.72
CA ASN A 64 33.80 15.95 1.81
C ASN A 64 33.91 14.50 2.29
N THR A 65 35.05 13.84 2.10
CA THR A 65 35.25 12.44 2.52
C THR A 65 36.06 12.32 3.82
N ASN A 66 36.57 13.43 4.37
CA ASN A 66 37.37 13.40 5.58
C ASN A 66 36.50 13.25 6.84
N GLU A 67 36.71 12.17 7.59
CA GLU A 67 35.96 11.93 8.83
C GLU A 67 36.25 12.93 9.95
N ASN A 68 37.44 13.52 9.93
CA ASN A 68 37.93 14.40 10.99
C ASN A 68 37.70 15.89 10.69
N LYS A 69 37.24 16.24 9.48
CA LYS A 69 36.98 17.63 9.10
C LYS A 69 35.49 17.80 8.79
N THR A 70 34.71 18.18 9.80
CA THR A 70 33.24 18.35 9.70
C THR A 70 32.80 19.77 9.36
N ASN A 71 33.76 20.69 9.20
CA ASN A 71 33.58 22.10 8.89
C ASN A 71 34.52 22.52 7.74
N THR A 72 34.65 21.65 6.73
CA THR A 72 35.60 21.86 5.64
C THR A 72 35.04 22.91 4.69
N LYS A 73 35.83 23.98 4.48
CA LYS A 73 35.70 24.86 3.32
C LYS A 73 36.65 24.37 2.25
N PHE A 74 36.16 24.23 1.03
CA PHE A 74 36.92 23.68 -0.08
C PHE A 74 37.01 24.71 -1.21
N GLY A 75 38.09 24.62 -1.99
CA GLY A 75 38.28 25.43 -3.18
C GLY A 75 39.19 24.73 -4.18
N PHE A 76 38.94 24.87 -5.47
CA PHE A 76 39.75 24.28 -6.54
C PHE A 76 40.56 25.34 -7.30
N VAL A 77 41.77 24.94 -7.69
CA VAL A 77 42.56 25.60 -8.73
C VAL A 77 42.90 24.48 -9.70
N GLN A 78 42.60 24.67 -10.99
CA GLN A 78 42.76 23.60 -11.98
C GLN A 78 43.75 24.01 -13.06
N GLU A 79 44.82 23.25 -13.16
CA GLU A 79 45.75 23.29 -14.29
C GLU A 79 45.50 22.02 -15.12
N ILE A 80 45.25 22.19 -16.43
CA ILE A 80 45.03 21.07 -17.36
C ILE A 80 46.28 20.95 -18.21
N ASP A 81 47.06 19.90 -17.94
CA ASP A 81 48.21 19.48 -18.72
C ASP A 81 47.84 18.31 -19.64
N GLY A 82 48.42 18.24 -20.84
CA GLY A 82 48.30 17.06 -21.71
C GLY A 82 47.35 17.17 -22.91
N ILE A 83 47.03 18.36 -23.41
CA ILE A 83 46.55 18.49 -24.80
C ILE A 83 47.76 18.31 -25.72
N THR A 84 48.19 17.07 -25.90
CA THR A 84 49.35 16.69 -26.69
C THR A 84 49.03 15.45 -27.54
N SER A 85 48.09 15.57 -28.47
CA SER A 85 48.05 14.86 -29.77
C SER A 85 46.66 14.94 -30.42
N ASP A 86 46.65 14.78 -31.73
CA ASP A 86 45.59 15.15 -32.68
C ASP A 86 44.35 14.23 -32.75
N GLU A 87 44.00 13.50 -31.68
CA GLU A 87 42.80 12.63 -31.65
C GLU A 87 41.74 12.99 -30.59
N ALA A 88 41.70 14.27 -30.22
CA ALA A 88 40.43 14.94 -29.99
C ALA A 88 40.35 16.04 -31.05
N GLU A 89 39.48 15.93 -32.05
CA GLU A 89 39.33 16.92 -33.13
C GLU A 89 38.82 18.27 -32.57
N ILE A 90 39.71 19.03 -31.95
CA ILE A 90 39.62 20.47 -31.71
C ILE A 90 40.70 21.09 -32.59
N GLY A 91 40.42 21.14 -33.89
CA GLY A 91 41.41 21.48 -34.93
C GLY A 91 41.99 22.91 -34.82
N ASP A 92 43.30 22.98 -35.01
CA ASP A 92 44.13 24.02 -35.61
C ASP A 92 43.70 25.50 -35.53
N GLN A 93 43.98 26.17 -34.41
CA GLN A 93 45.01 27.24 -34.27
C GLN A 93 44.69 28.39 -33.28
N ILE A 94 45.73 28.71 -32.50
CA ILE A 94 46.21 29.99 -31.92
C ILE A 94 45.18 30.93 -31.27
N ILE A 95 45.19 30.93 -29.94
CA ILE A 95 44.59 31.92 -29.05
C ILE A 95 45.48 33.18 -29.02
N THR A 96 44.93 34.35 -29.34
CA THR A 96 45.59 35.64 -29.07
C THR A 96 44.60 36.62 -28.46
N SER A 97 44.96 37.23 -27.33
CA SER A 97 44.18 38.24 -26.61
C SER A 97 44.33 39.67 -27.19
N LYS A 98 44.90 39.81 -28.40
CA LYS A 98 45.13 41.12 -29.05
C LYS A 98 44.55 41.16 -30.48
N PRO A 99 43.55 42.03 -30.77
CA PRO A 99 42.90 42.13 -32.07
C PRO A 99 43.85 42.37 -33.26
N ASP A 100 44.98 43.04 -33.04
CA ASP A 100 45.87 43.50 -34.12
C ASP A 100 46.76 42.39 -34.72
N VAL A 101 46.95 41.28 -34.01
CA VAL A 101 47.73 40.13 -34.49
C VAL A 101 46.88 39.21 -35.37
N ALA A 102 45.58 39.10 -35.06
CA ALA A 102 44.62 38.34 -35.86
C ALA A 102 44.53 38.89 -37.29
N LYS A 103 44.55 40.23 -37.47
CA LYS A 103 44.47 40.89 -38.78
C LYS A 103 45.68 40.60 -39.68
N LYS A 104 46.90 40.49 -39.14
CA LYS A 104 48.12 40.14 -39.90
C LYS A 104 48.16 38.68 -40.37
N PHE A 105 47.43 37.79 -39.72
CA PHE A 105 47.38 36.37 -40.05
C PHE A 105 46.38 36.06 -41.18
N PHE A 106 45.25 36.78 -41.22
CA PHE A 106 44.26 36.67 -42.31
C PHE A 106 44.87 37.06 -43.67
N ASP A 107 45.65 38.14 -43.74
CA ASP A 107 46.33 38.57 -44.98
C ASP A 107 47.40 37.56 -45.48
N LYS A 108 47.83 36.62 -44.63
CA LYS A 108 48.88 35.63 -44.95
C LYS A 108 48.31 34.27 -45.37
N LYS A 109 47.08 33.94 -44.96
CA LYS A 109 46.43 32.64 -45.21
C LYS A 109 45.84 32.54 -46.63
N GLU A 110 45.45 33.66 -47.25
CA GLU A 110 45.10 33.73 -48.68
C GLU A 110 46.23 33.28 -49.62
N LYS A 111 47.49 33.26 -49.16
CA LYS A 111 48.66 32.89 -49.99
C LYS A 111 49.05 31.40 -49.96
N ARG A 112 48.44 30.54 -49.13
CA ARG A 112 48.93 29.15 -48.89
C ARG A 112 47.99 28.00 -49.26
N ILE A 113 46.79 28.23 -49.79
CA ILE A 113 45.88 27.17 -50.30
C ILE A 113 46.37 26.64 -51.65
N GLY A 114 47.53 25.99 -51.67
CA GLY A 114 48.07 25.37 -52.85
C GLY A 114 49.17 24.36 -52.51
N LYS A 115 48.78 23.10 -52.32
CA LYS A 115 49.53 21.82 -52.46
C LYS A 115 49.40 20.85 -51.27
N SER A 116 49.44 19.56 -51.61
CA SER A 116 48.83 18.38 -51.00
C SER A 116 49.79 17.42 -50.25
N SER A 117 49.18 16.39 -49.63
CA SER A 117 49.51 14.94 -49.62
C SER A 117 50.52 14.29 -48.65
N ASN A 118 50.03 13.18 -48.01
CA ASN A 118 50.65 11.90 -47.56
C ASN A 118 51.68 11.85 -46.40
N SER A 119 51.40 11.04 -45.35
CA SER A 119 52.10 9.77 -44.98
C SER A 119 51.97 9.37 -43.48
N PHE A 120 51.89 8.05 -43.23
CA PHE A 120 51.93 7.31 -41.94
C PHE A 120 53.19 7.58 -41.06
N ILE A 121 53.13 7.32 -39.73
CA ILE A 121 54.02 6.43 -38.93
C ILE A 121 53.75 6.45 -37.39
N ASP A 122 54.13 5.32 -36.80
CA ASP A 122 53.94 4.62 -35.51
C ASP A 122 54.71 5.16 -34.27
N LEU A 123 54.33 4.61 -33.09
CA LEU A 123 54.76 4.86 -31.71
C LEU A 123 56.23 4.48 -31.40
N ASP A 124 57.03 5.38 -30.78
CA ASP A 124 58.23 4.97 -30.01
C ASP A 124 58.87 5.97 -29.00
N GLU A 125 58.20 7.01 -28.48
CA GLU A 125 58.84 7.90 -27.48
C GLU A 125 57.99 8.20 -26.23
N LEU A 126 57.90 7.20 -25.35
CA LEU A 126 57.74 7.41 -23.90
C LEU A 126 59.14 7.58 -23.29
N THR A 127 59.46 8.74 -22.69
CA THR A 127 60.09 8.89 -21.35
C THR A 127 60.75 10.26 -21.13
N GLN A 128 60.20 11.08 -20.22
CA GLN A 128 60.94 11.69 -19.09
C GLN A 128 60.04 12.64 -18.28
N ILE A 129 59.81 12.29 -17.01
CA ILE A 129 59.19 13.13 -15.98
C ILE A 129 60.24 14.14 -15.46
N LYS A 130 59.87 15.42 -15.31
CA LYS A 130 60.60 16.43 -14.53
C LYS A 130 59.65 17.12 -13.56
N GLU A 131 59.93 17.00 -12.26
CA GLU A 131 59.22 17.62 -11.14
C GLU A 131 59.31 19.16 -11.14
N LEU A 132 58.23 19.85 -10.75
CA LEU A 132 58.16 21.31 -10.58
C LEU A 132 58.18 21.72 -9.10
N LYS A 133 58.90 22.81 -8.80
CA LYS A 133 59.20 23.34 -7.45
C LYS A 133 58.08 24.22 -6.89
N GLN A 134 57.84 24.09 -5.58
CA GLN A 134 57.03 24.98 -4.74
C GLN A 134 57.54 26.44 -4.72
N ASN A 135 56.59 27.39 -4.75
CA ASN A 135 56.70 28.83 -4.39
C ASN A 135 56.65 29.87 -5.52
N GLU A 136 55.48 30.11 -6.12
CA GLU A 136 55.09 31.45 -6.61
C GLU A 136 53.83 31.92 -5.84
N LYS A 137 53.96 32.98 -5.04
CA LYS A 137 52.82 33.74 -4.50
C LYS A 137 52.29 34.66 -5.61
N LEU A 138 50.97 34.76 -5.77
CA LEU A 138 50.32 35.74 -6.66
C LEU A 138 49.54 36.78 -5.85
N ASP A 139 49.75 38.04 -6.24
CA ASP A 139 49.34 39.29 -5.59
C ASP A 139 47.83 39.59 -5.67
N LYS A 140 47.33 40.36 -4.71
CA LYS A 140 45.95 40.90 -4.68
C LYS A 140 45.71 41.99 -5.74
N LYS A 141 44.53 41.92 -6.36
CA LYS A 141 43.68 42.93 -7.05
C LYS A 141 43.67 43.03 -8.59
N LYS A 142 42.46 42.88 -9.15
CA LYS A 142 41.72 43.91 -9.91
C LYS A 142 40.20 43.69 -9.80
N THR A 143 39.42 44.78 -9.71
CA THR A 143 38.01 44.81 -9.28
C THR A 143 36.97 44.91 -10.41
N ASP A 144 37.36 44.76 -11.68
CA ASP A 144 36.42 44.84 -12.80
C ASP A 144 36.74 43.73 -13.80
N LEU A 145 35.90 42.70 -13.89
CA LEU A 145 35.92 41.72 -14.99
C LEU A 145 34.48 41.29 -15.32
N THR A 146 34.02 41.80 -16.47
CA THR A 146 32.92 41.29 -17.28
C THR A 146 33.24 39.88 -17.79
N SER A 147 32.22 39.02 -17.88
CA SER A 147 32.28 37.67 -18.47
C SER A 147 33.30 37.54 -19.61
N GLU A 148 34.32 36.70 -19.45
CA GLU A 148 35.22 36.37 -20.57
C GLU A 148 34.56 35.32 -21.47
N THR A 149 34.17 35.74 -22.67
CA THR A 149 33.65 34.85 -23.71
C THR A 149 34.82 34.22 -24.47
N VAL A 150 34.99 32.90 -24.37
CA VAL A 150 35.94 32.14 -25.19
C VAL A 150 35.25 31.73 -26.49
N TYR A 151 35.73 32.23 -27.64
CA TYR A 151 35.14 31.93 -28.94
C TYR A 151 35.88 30.80 -29.65
N PHE A 152 35.15 29.73 -29.95
CA PHE A 152 35.60 28.70 -30.92
C PHE A 152 34.83 28.93 -32.23
N LYS A 153 35.52 29.02 -33.36
CA LYS A 153 34.89 29.12 -34.68
C LYS A 153 35.41 28.03 -35.60
N LYS A 154 34.50 27.26 -36.19
CA LYS A 154 34.69 26.52 -37.44
C LYS A 154 33.89 27.24 -38.52
N GLU A 155 34.36 27.26 -39.76
CA GLU A 155 33.56 27.80 -40.87
C GLU A 155 32.21 27.05 -40.95
N ASN A 156 31.13 27.84 -41.03
CA ASN A 156 29.73 27.41 -41.17
C ASN A 156 29.06 26.71 -39.98
N HIS A 157 29.58 26.83 -38.74
CA HIS A 157 28.83 26.43 -37.54
C HIS A 157 28.94 27.47 -36.41
N ASP A 158 27.88 27.59 -35.61
CA ASP A 158 27.76 28.54 -34.50
C ASP A 158 28.80 28.28 -33.40
N SER A 159 29.25 29.36 -32.76
CA SER A 159 30.27 29.33 -31.72
C SER A 159 29.85 28.52 -30.49
N LEU A 160 30.79 27.76 -29.91
CA LEU A 160 30.66 27.21 -28.56
C LEU A 160 30.84 28.35 -27.55
N ILE A 161 29.74 28.78 -26.95
CA ILE A 161 29.71 29.78 -25.88
C ILE A 161 29.67 29.02 -24.56
N PHE A 162 30.67 29.21 -23.72
CA PHE A 162 30.64 28.76 -22.33
C PHE A 162 30.10 29.89 -21.46
N ASP A 163 28.96 29.68 -20.83
CA ASP A 163 28.36 30.63 -19.90
C ASP A 163 28.63 30.19 -18.45
N PHE A 164 29.68 30.74 -17.86
CA PHE A 164 30.05 30.48 -16.46
C PHE A 164 29.32 31.39 -15.46
N SER A 165 28.30 32.16 -15.88
CA SER A 165 27.53 33.04 -14.99
C SER A 165 26.90 32.31 -13.80
N LYS A 166 26.64 31.00 -13.96
CA LYS A 166 26.15 30.07 -12.92
C LYS A 166 27.12 29.84 -11.75
N ALA A 167 28.40 30.17 -11.88
CA ALA A 167 29.41 29.99 -10.82
C ALA A 167 29.60 31.24 -9.93
N SER A 168 29.00 32.38 -10.29
CA SER A 168 29.32 33.72 -9.74
C SER A 168 29.08 33.91 -8.23
N ASN A 169 28.35 33.02 -7.55
CA ASN A 169 28.06 33.14 -6.12
C ASN A 169 29.17 32.59 -5.19
N GLU A 170 30.20 31.90 -5.71
CA GLU A 170 31.27 31.33 -4.87
C GLU A 170 32.69 31.85 -5.18
N PHE A 171 32.87 32.61 -6.27
CA PHE A 171 34.18 33.10 -6.73
C PHE A 171 34.24 34.62 -6.84
N SER A 172 35.34 35.21 -6.36
CA SER A 172 35.62 36.65 -6.47
C SER A 172 36.34 37.03 -7.76
N ASN A 173 37.00 36.08 -8.44
CA ASN A 173 37.75 36.33 -9.68
C ASN A 173 37.98 35.02 -10.45
N MET A 174 38.15 35.11 -11.78
CA MET A 174 38.54 34.01 -12.65
C MET A 174 39.57 34.52 -13.67
N ASN A 175 40.70 33.85 -13.81
CA ASN A 175 41.77 34.23 -14.74
C ASN A 175 42.21 33.04 -15.60
N ILE A 176 42.20 33.22 -16.92
CA ILE A 176 42.64 32.21 -17.90
C ILE A 176 43.89 32.75 -18.61
N GLU A 177 45.04 32.11 -18.41
CA GLU A 177 46.30 32.52 -19.03
C GLU A 177 46.99 31.35 -19.74
N ASN A 178 47.66 31.63 -20.87
CA ASN A 178 48.54 30.66 -21.52
C ASN A 178 49.96 30.82 -20.93
N LYS A 179 50.40 29.84 -20.16
CA LYS A 179 51.74 29.81 -19.54
C LYS A 179 52.49 28.59 -20.09
N ASN A 180 53.57 28.82 -20.83
CA ASN A 180 54.42 27.77 -21.42
C ASN A 180 53.70 26.75 -22.34
N GLY A 181 52.72 27.21 -23.14
CA GLY A 181 52.01 26.34 -24.09
C GLY A 181 50.89 25.52 -23.47
N LYS A 182 50.52 25.82 -22.21
CA LYS A 182 49.47 25.17 -21.45
C LYS A 182 48.42 26.19 -21.04
N LEU A 183 47.15 25.81 -21.10
CA LEU A 183 46.03 26.66 -20.71
C LEU A 183 45.86 26.56 -19.19
N LYS A 184 46.12 27.65 -18.46
CA LYS A 184 46.01 27.71 -17.00
C LYS A 184 44.76 28.49 -16.61
N THR A 185 43.86 27.85 -15.85
CA THR A 185 42.63 28.47 -15.36
C THR A 185 42.67 28.59 -13.83
N THR A 186 42.58 29.81 -13.32
CA THR A 186 42.65 30.11 -11.87
C THR A 186 41.32 30.70 -11.41
N PHE A 187 40.80 30.19 -10.28
CA PHE A 187 39.60 30.69 -9.62
C PHE A 187 39.98 31.27 -8.24
N GLU A 188 39.48 32.46 -7.89
CA GLU A 188 39.63 33.07 -6.57
C GLU A 188 38.28 33.08 -5.84
N PHE A 189 38.25 32.82 -4.53
CA PHE A 189 37.02 32.52 -3.76
C PHE A 189 36.42 33.73 -3.02
N LEU A 190 35.10 33.70 -2.77
CA LEU A 190 34.42 34.59 -1.82
C LEU A 190 34.55 34.07 -0.37
N THR A 191 34.55 34.98 0.60
CA THR A 191 34.75 34.72 2.04
C THR A 191 33.65 33.88 2.72
N ALA A 192 32.52 33.61 2.04
CA ALA A 192 31.30 33.04 2.63
C ALA A 192 30.95 31.58 2.22
N ALA A 193 31.91 30.78 1.73
CA ALA A 193 31.67 29.37 1.35
C ALA A 193 31.02 28.53 2.47
N LYS A 194 30.02 27.71 2.09
CA LYS A 194 29.23 26.84 2.99
C LYS A 194 30.09 25.68 3.52
N SER A 195 29.96 25.40 4.81
CA SER A 195 30.69 24.31 5.47
C SER A 195 30.01 22.95 5.28
N LEU A 196 30.79 21.93 4.93
CA LEU A 196 30.28 20.58 4.69
C LEU A 196 30.75 19.56 5.73
N ARG A 197 29.83 18.67 6.12
CA ARG A 197 30.12 17.51 6.97
C ARG A 197 30.66 16.35 6.15
N LYS A 198 31.28 15.37 6.82
CA LYS A 198 31.75 14.13 6.18
C LYS A 198 30.59 13.40 5.49
N GLY A 199 30.79 13.03 4.23
CA GLY A 199 29.83 12.35 3.37
C GLY A 199 28.82 13.28 2.70
N GLU A 200 28.85 14.58 3.02
CA GLU A 200 27.94 15.55 2.42
C GLU A 200 28.46 15.97 1.05
N THR A 201 27.61 15.81 0.03
CA THR A 201 27.82 16.28 -1.34
C THR A 201 26.99 17.53 -1.55
N VAL A 202 27.58 18.59 -2.07
CA VAL A 202 26.84 19.80 -2.44
C VAL A 202 26.75 19.94 -3.96
N PHE A 203 25.55 20.24 -4.44
CA PHE A 203 25.28 20.69 -5.80
C PHE A 203 25.29 22.21 -5.83
N LEU A 204 25.96 22.79 -6.82
CA LEU A 204 26.03 24.24 -6.98
C LEU A 204 24.79 24.71 -7.78
N ASP A 205 23.97 25.54 -7.14
CA ASP A 205 22.63 26.04 -7.52
C ASP A 205 22.55 26.65 -8.96
N PRO A 206 21.60 26.22 -9.82
CA PRO A 206 21.46 26.75 -11.18
C PRO A 206 20.61 28.04 -11.23
N THR A 207 21.26 29.18 -11.41
CA THR A 207 20.58 30.40 -11.88
C THR A 207 20.51 30.41 -13.40
N VAL A 208 19.33 30.66 -13.99
CA VAL A 208 19.15 30.77 -15.45
C VAL A 208 18.69 32.18 -15.81
N THR A 209 19.35 32.81 -16.79
CA THR A 209 18.98 34.14 -17.30
C THR A 209 18.55 34.07 -18.75
N PHE A 210 17.31 34.46 -19.02
CA PHE A 210 16.74 34.61 -20.35
C PHE A 210 16.95 36.04 -20.83
N SER A 211 17.85 36.24 -21.79
CA SER A 211 18.12 37.54 -22.40
C SER A 211 17.41 37.73 -23.75
N SER A 212 16.96 36.63 -24.37
CA SER A 212 16.16 36.60 -25.59
C SER A 212 14.67 36.35 -25.27
N GLY A 213 13.79 36.95 -26.06
CA GLY A 213 12.34 36.86 -25.90
C GLY A 213 11.61 37.73 -26.92
N THR A 214 10.30 37.58 -27.03
CA THR A 214 9.47 38.30 -28.00
C THR A 214 8.81 39.49 -27.33
N PHE A 215 9.05 40.69 -27.87
CA PHE A 215 8.29 41.87 -27.45
C PHE A 215 6.91 41.85 -28.08
N VAL A 216 5.89 42.13 -27.28
CA VAL A 216 4.53 42.41 -27.75
C VAL A 216 4.10 43.75 -27.19
N GLN A 217 3.62 44.62 -28.06
CA GLN A 217 3.22 45.99 -27.73
C GLN A 217 1.77 46.19 -28.11
N VAL A 218 0.99 46.73 -27.18
CA VAL A 218 -0.38 47.17 -27.43
C VAL A 218 -0.45 48.69 -27.39
N ALA A 219 -1.13 49.27 -28.37
CA ALA A 219 -1.31 50.70 -28.51
C ALA A 219 -2.80 51.08 -28.41
N ALA A 220 -3.02 52.24 -27.79
CA ALA A 220 -4.31 52.91 -27.69
C ALA A 220 -4.18 54.31 -28.29
N GLU A 221 -4.47 54.42 -29.59
CA GLU A 221 -4.34 55.66 -30.33
C GLU A 221 -5.47 56.65 -30.05
N GLY A 222 -5.13 57.93 -29.86
CA GLY A 222 -6.14 58.97 -29.61
C GLY A 222 -5.57 60.28 -29.06
N THR A 223 -6.42 61.30 -29.03
CA THR A 223 -6.05 62.70 -28.73
C THR A 223 -6.62 63.24 -27.40
N GLY A 224 -7.41 62.45 -26.67
CA GLY A 224 -8.01 62.83 -25.38
C GLY A 224 -7.03 62.90 -24.20
N THR A 225 -7.49 63.34 -23.02
CA THR A 225 -6.64 63.53 -21.81
C THR A 225 -6.15 62.23 -21.18
N ASN A 226 -6.82 61.11 -21.44
CA ASN A 226 -6.45 59.76 -20.99
C ASN A 226 -6.08 58.88 -22.20
N CYS A 227 -5.60 57.66 -21.93
CA CYS A 227 -5.44 56.65 -22.97
C CYS A 227 -6.79 56.29 -23.58
N ALA A 228 -6.84 56.18 -24.91
CA ALA A 228 -8.05 55.84 -25.64
C ALA A 228 -8.36 54.34 -25.53
N THR A 229 -9.37 53.86 -26.25
CA THR A 229 -9.59 52.41 -26.39
C THR A 229 -8.45 51.80 -27.22
N PRO A 230 -7.83 50.70 -26.75
CA PRO A 230 -6.78 50.00 -27.48
C PRO A 230 -7.28 49.44 -28.81
N ASP A 231 -6.49 49.63 -29.88
CA ASP A 231 -6.89 49.32 -31.25
C ASP A 231 -5.81 48.60 -32.08
N ASN A 232 -4.60 48.42 -31.53
CA ASN A 232 -3.49 47.82 -32.27
C ASN A 232 -2.53 46.99 -31.39
N ILE A 233 -2.10 45.83 -31.89
CA ILE A 233 -1.04 44.97 -31.32
C ILE A 233 0.08 44.82 -32.36
N SER A 234 1.34 44.91 -31.92
CA SER A 234 2.53 44.76 -32.77
C SER A 234 3.65 44.02 -32.03
N GLN A 235 4.61 43.45 -32.77
CA GLN A 235 5.79 42.76 -32.21
C GLN A 235 7.10 43.41 -32.70
N PRO A 236 7.48 44.58 -32.15
CA PRO A 236 8.67 45.30 -32.60
C PRO A 236 9.96 44.73 -32.01
N SER A 237 11.11 45.01 -32.62
CA SER A 237 12.43 44.64 -32.08
C SER A 237 12.81 45.43 -30.81
N GLN A 238 12.21 46.60 -30.61
CA GLN A 238 12.24 47.39 -29.37
C GLN A 238 10.82 47.83 -29.04
N SER A 239 10.44 47.76 -27.78
CA SER A 239 9.05 47.99 -27.38
C SER A 239 8.89 49.13 -26.39
N LYS A 240 7.74 49.81 -26.42
CA LYS A 240 7.52 51.05 -25.67
C LYS A 240 6.46 50.90 -24.58
N ALA A 241 6.76 51.47 -23.40
CA ALA A 241 5.75 51.87 -22.43
C ALA A 241 5.71 53.39 -22.38
N THR A 242 4.75 54.02 -23.08
CA THR A 242 4.76 55.47 -23.29
C THR A 242 3.37 56.10 -23.31
N VAL A 243 3.33 57.40 -23.06
CA VAL A 243 2.16 58.26 -23.20
C VAL A 243 2.59 59.53 -23.94
N THR A 244 2.04 59.77 -25.12
CA THR A 244 2.42 60.89 -26.00
C THR A 244 1.29 61.92 -26.15
N LYS A 245 1.66 63.21 -26.24
CA LYS A 245 0.75 64.30 -26.64
C LYS A 245 1.32 65.13 -27.78
N THR A 246 0.67 65.07 -28.95
CA THR A 246 0.34 66.15 -29.90
C THR A 246 -0.21 65.55 -31.21
N SER A 247 -0.88 66.40 -32.00
CA SER A 247 -1.85 66.12 -33.07
C SER A 247 -1.37 65.39 -34.35
N SER A 248 -0.35 64.51 -34.32
CA SER A 248 0.07 63.79 -35.55
C SER A 248 0.82 62.43 -35.42
N ALA A 249 0.81 61.71 -34.27
CA ALA A 249 1.13 60.25 -34.07
C ALA A 249 1.75 60.01 -32.67
N THR A 250 1.66 58.91 -31.92
CA THR A 250 0.77 57.73 -31.75
C THR A 250 0.51 57.62 -30.24
N GLY A 251 -0.64 57.07 -29.81
CA GLY A 251 -1.17 57.18 -28.43
C GLY A 251 -0.46 56.36 -27.34
N CYS A 252 -1.17 56.02 -26.28
CA CYS A 252 -0.57 55.31 -25.14
C CYS A 252 -0.15 53.90 -25.52
N LYS A 253 0.98 53.44 -25.01
CA LYS A 253 1.53 52.11 -25.29
C LYS A 253 1.87 51.39 -24.00
N ARG A 254 1.52 50.12 -23.95
CA ARG A 254 1.99 49.16 -22.94
C ARG A 254 2.76 48.06 -23.66
N THR A 255 3.73 47.48 -22.99
CA THR A 255 4.53 46.40 -23.56
C THR A 255 4.55 45.20 -22.65
N SER A 256 4.66 44.02 -23.23
CA SER A 256 5.09 42.82 -22.54
C SER A 256 6.31 42.20 -23.21
N ARG A 257 7.03 41.38 -22.46
CA ARG A 257 8.12 40.54 -22.98
C ARG A 257 7.79 39.10 -22.65
N GLU A 258 7.64 38.27 -23.67
CA GLU A 258 7.44 36.83 -23.56
C GLU A 258 8.79 36.10 -23.67
N PHE A 259 9.04 35.18 -22.74
CA PHE A 259 10.24 34.36 -22.68
C PHE A 259 9.85 32.89 -22.92
N ASN A 260 10.67 32.17 -23.69
CA ASN A 260 10.57 30.72 -23.79
C ASN A 260 11.28 30.10 -22.58
N ILE A 261 10.52 29.55 -21.65
CA ILE A 261 11.01 28.93 -20.41
C ILE A 261 11.14 27.41 -20.53
N SER A 262 11.02 26.83 -21.74
CA SER A 262 11.09 25.37 -21.95
C SER A 262 12.43 24.74 -21.54
N SER A 263 13.49 25.54 -21.36
CA SER A 263 14.78 25.09 -20.85
C SER A 263 14.80 24.92 -19.33
N ILE A 264 13.82 25.46 -18.60
CA ILE A 264 13.66 25.20 -17.18
C ILE A 264 13.06 23.80 -17.03
N ASP A 265 13.74 22.93 -16.29
CA ASP A 265 13.31 21.56 -16.07
C ASP A 265 11.96 21.54 -15.32
N SER A 266 11.04 20.66 -15.76
CA SER A 266 9.75 20.41 -15.08
C SER A 266 9.84 20.08 -13.57
N ARG A 267 11.02 19.72 -13.08
CA ARG A 267 11.30 19.42 -11.66
C ARG A 267 11.82 20.62 -10.88
N ALA A 268 12.00 21.76 -11.53
CA ALA A 268 12.45 22.97 -10.87
C ALA A 268 11.48 23.40 -9.76
N VAL A 269 12.05 23.88 -8.66
CA VAL A 269 11.39 24.58 -7.57
C VAL A 269 11.92 26.01 -7.60
N VAL A 270 11.14 26.92 -8.17
CA VAL A 270 11.48 28.33 -8.26
C VAL A 270 11.63 28.91 -6.86
N THR A 271 12.76 29.55 -6.63
CA THR A 271 13.13 30.16 -5.33
C THR A 271 13.20 31.67 -5.38
N ASP A 272 13.42 32.25 -6.58
CA ASP A 272 13.57 33.69 -6.76
C ASP A 272 13.45 34.03 -8.26
N VAL A 273 12.64 35.02 -8.62
CA VAL A 273 12.45 35.53 -9.98
C VAL A 273 12.78 37.02 -10.01
N LYS A 274 13.74 37.37 -10.85
CA LYS A 274 14.20 38.75 -11.07
C LYS A 274 14.08 39.17 -12.51
N THR A 275 14.11 40.47 -12.73
CA THR A 275 14.23 41.04 -14.08
C THR A 275 15.24 42.18 -14.13
N SER A 276 15.87 42.33 -15.28
CA SER A 276 16.63 43.52 -15.64
C SER A 276 16.15 44.03 -16.99
N PHE A 277 16.36 45.31 -17.27
CA PHE A 277 15.96 45.90 -18.53
C PHE A 277 16.95 46.95 -19.02
N THR A 278 17.03 47.06 -20.34
CA THR A 278 17.86 48.04 -21.05
C THR A 278 16.95 49.02 -21.77
N VAL A 279 17.17 50.30 -21.51
CA VAL A 279 16.43 51.40 -22.14
C VAL A 279 17.24 51.94 -23.31
N ALA A 280 16.71 51.82 -24.53
CA ALA A 280 17.32 52.36 -25.75
C ALA A 280 17.08 53.87 -25.90
N ALA A 281 15.92 54.35 -25.46
CA ALA A 281 15.57 55.76 -25.42
C ALA A 281 14.51 55.99 -24.34
N ALA A 282 14.63 57.08 -23.60
CA ALA A 282 13.60 57.54 -22.67
C ALA A 282 13.26 59.00 -22.95
N ALA A 283 12.00 59.35 -22.72
CA ALA A 283 11.52 60.72 -22.81
C ALA A 283 10.84 61.08 -21.48
N GLY A 284 11.34 62.12 -20.81
CA GLY A 284 10.93 62.48 -19.45
C GLY A 284 11.30 61.44 -18.38
N THR A 285 11.24 61.83 -17.10
CA THR A 285 11.43 60.91 -15.97
C THR A 285 10.08 60.34 -15.53
N ARG A 286 9.96 59.02 -15.42
CA ARG A 286 8.73 58.33 -14.95
C ARG A 286 9.07 57.03 -14.22
N THR A 287 8.15 56.59 -13.36
CA THR A 287 8.11 55.26 -12.78
C THR A 287 7.22 54.31 -13.58
N CYS A 288 7.63 53.05 -13.65
CA CYS A 288 6.90 51.94 -14.24
C CYS A 288 6.54 50.92 -13.16
N GLU A 289 5.52 50.13 -13.47
CA GLU A 289 5.17 48.93 -12.74
C GLU A 289 5.31 47.71 -13.65
N ILE A 290 5.71 46.59 -13.03
CA ILE A 290 5.81 45.28 -13.66
C ILE A 290 4.62 44.45 -13.21
N LYS A 291 3.93 43.85 -14.17
CA LYS A 291 2.67 43.14 -13.97
C LYS A 291 2.77 41.67 -14.41
N PRO A 292 2.04 40.76 -13.75
CA PRO A 292 1.79 39.44 -14.28
C PRO A 292 1.09 39.52 -15.63
N ILE A 293 1.23 38.48 -16.44
CA ILE A 293 0.51 38.30 -17.70
C ILE A 293 -0.17 36.94 -17.63
N GLN A 294 -1.50 36.93 -17.74
CA GLN A 294 -2.30 35.71 -17.61
C GLN A 294 -2.47 34.97 -18.93
N PHE A 295 -2.46 35.68 -20.05
CA PHE A 295 -2.66 35.11 -21.38
C PHE A 295 -1.43 35.36 -22.27
N GLN A 296 -1.05 34.35 -23.06
CA GLN A 296 0.17 34.40 -23.87
C GLN A 296 0.16 35.62 -24.81
N PRO A 297 1.07 36.59 -24.67
CA PRO A 297 1.05 37.80 -25.49
C PRO A 297 1.13 37.56 -26.98
N THR A 298 1.90 36.55 -27.41
CA THR A 298 2.00 36.18 -28.83
C THR A 298 0.77 35.44 -29.37
N GLY A 299 -0.16 35.02 -28.51
CA GLY A 299 -1.40 34.36 -28.89
C GLY A 299 -2.49 35.30 -29.42
N TYR A 300 -2.34 36.61 -29.24
CA TYR A 300 -3.28 37.62 -29.74
C TYR A 300 -3.03 37.97 -31.22
N THR A 301 -4.10 38.24 -31.97
CA THR A 301 -4.03 38.49 -33.42
C THR A 301 -3.45 39.87 -33.74
N ILE A 302 -2.40 39.90 -34.57
CA ILE A 302 -1.77 41.15 -35.03
C ILE A 302 -2.67 41.84 -36.07
N GLY A 303 -2.98 43.14 -35.86
CA GLY A 303 -3.68 43.97 -36.84
C GLY A 303 -5.20 43.76 -36.97
N GLY A 304 -5.83 43.09 -35.99
CA GLY A 304 -7.29 42.87 -35.99
C GLY A 304 -8.08 44.19 -35.88
N THR A 305 -8.85 44.53 -36.91
CA THR A 305 -9.92 45.54 -36.84
C THR A 305 -11.18 44.91 -36.24
N GLN A 306 -11.94 45.67 -35.43
CA GLN A 306 -13.07 45.21 -34.60
C GLN A 306 -14.05 44.25 -35.30
N ALA A 307 -13.87 42.94 -35.13
CA ALA A 307 -14.86 41.93 -35.52
C ALA A 307 -14.92 40.71 -34.57
N SER A 308 -14.45 40.85 -33.33
CA SER A 308 -14.59 39.87 -32.23
C SER A 308 -15.44 40.48 -31.10
N PRO A 309 -16.20 39.70 -30.28
CA PRO A 309 -17.12 40.23 -29.28
C PRO A 309 -16.46 41.09 -28.19
N GLU A 310 -15.15 40.94 -27.97
CA GLU A 310 -14.24 41.90 -27.31
C GLU A 310 -12.94 41.93 -28.17
N PRO A 311 -12.31 43.10 -28.46
CA PRO A 311 -11.12 43.14 -29.32
C PRO A 311 -9.85 42.62 -28.59
N ASP A 312 -9.04 41.75 -29.22
CA ASP A 312 -7.75 41.24 -28.71
C ASP A 312 -6.84 42.33 -28.11
N ALA A 313 -6.79 43.52 -28.74
CA ALA A 313 -6.03 44.66 -28.24
C ALA A 313 -6.52 45.15 -26.88
N LYS A 314 -7.83 45.12 -26.63
CA LYS A 314 -8.43 45.49 -25.34
C LYS A 314 -8.13 44.44 -24.28
N GLU A 315 -8.12 43.15 -24.64
CA GLU A 315 -7.77 42.06 -23.73
C GLU A 315 -6.30 42.14 -23.29
N LEU A 316 -5.35 42.24 -24.23
CA LEU A 316 -3.92 42.40 -23.89
C LEU A 316 -3.65 43.70 -23.10
N TRP A 317 -4.34 44.78 -23.46
CA TRP A 317 -4.26 46.02 -22.69
C TRP A 317 -4.71 45.83 -21.25
N ASN A 318 -5.83 45.15 -21.03
CA ASN A 318 -6.36 44.86 -19.71
C ASN A 318 -5.48 43.88 -18.93
N ASP A 319 -4.90 42.88 -19.60
CA ASP A 319 -3.99 41.90 -18.98
C ASP A 319 -2.72 42.60 -18.45
N ILE A 320 -2.08 43.47 -19.25
CA ILE A 320 -0.95 44.30 -18.76
C ILE A 320 -1.43 45.36 -17.74
N GLY A 321 -2.70 45.74 -17.80
CA GLY A 321 -3.29 46.85 -17.06
C GLY A 321 -3.71 46.56 -15.63
N ASN A 322 -4.26 45.36 -15.44
CA ASN A 322 -5.00 44.95 -14.26
C ASN A 322 -4.14 44.04 -13.38
N GLY A 323 -4.66 43.71 -12.19
CA GLY A 323 -3.95 42.86 -11.23
C GLY A 323 -2.91 43.58 -10.36
N THR A 324 -2.43 42.86 -9.35
CA THR A 324 -1.39 43.33 -8.43
C THR A 324 -0.04 43.35 -9.15
N ALA A 325 0.72 44.44 -9.02
CA ALA A 325 2.06 44.51 -9.61
C ALA A 325 3.02 43.59 -8.87
N TYR A 326 3.90 42.92 -9.63
CA TYR A 326 5.07 42.25 -9.06
C TYR A 326 6.04 43.26 -8.46
N ALA A 327 6.24 44.40 -9.14
CA ALA A 327 7.07 45.48 -8.63
C ALA A 327 6.57 46.86 -9.09
N THR A 328 6.68 47.85 -8.21
CA THR A 328 6.24 49.25 -8.41
C THR A 328 7.39 50.21 -8.08
N GLY A 329 7.27 51.48 -8.48
CA GLY A 329 8.24 52.54 -8.19
C GLY A 329 9.53 52.45 -9.02
N ILE A 330 9.52 51.65 -10.09
CA ILE A 330 10.73 51.35 -10.87
C ILE A 330 11.02 52.54 -11.77
N THR A 331 12.16 53.20 -11.59
CA THR A 331 12.55 54.31 -12.47
C THR A 331 12.94 53.74 -13.83
N CYS A 332 12.03 53.85 -14.80
CA CYS A 332 12.24 53.29 -16.14
C CYS A 332 12.87 54.30 -17.12
N ALA A 333 13.33 55.46 -16.66
CA ALA A 333 14.02 56.45 -17.49
C ALA A 333 15.45 56.05 -17.90
N SER A 334 16.01 55.02 -17.28
CA SER A 334 17.33 54.44 -17.57
C SER A 334 17.29 52.93 -17.37
N SER A 335 18.26 52.19 -17.91
CA SER A 335 18.42 50.75 -17.65
C SER A 335 18.48 50.46 -16.15
N GLY A 336 17.91 49.33 -15.71
CA GLY A 336 17.82 48.97 -14.30
C GLY A 336 17.68 47.46 -14.09
N GLY A 337 18.06 46.98 -12.89
CA GLY A 337 18.07 45.56 -12.53
C GLY A 337 19.35 45.14 -11.78
N PRO A 338 19.37 43.94 -11.16
CA PRO A 338 18.27 42.98 -11.06
C PRO A 338 17.22 43.42 -10.02
N ILE A 339 15.96 43.48 -10.44
CA ILE A 339 14.80 43.79 -9.61
C ILE A 339 14.15 42.46 -9.21
N ASP A 340 14.02 42.24 -7.91
CA ASP A 340 13.24 41.14 -7.34
C ASP A 340 11.75 41.39 -7.57
N LEU A 341 11.08 40.43 -8.21
CA LEU A 341 9.65 40.49 -8.54
C LEU A 341 8.76 39.92 -7.43
N GLY A 342 9.37 39.40 -6.37
CA GLY A 342 8.73 38.92 -5.17
C GLY A 342 8.04 37.55 -5.31
N THR A 343 7.57 37.05 -4.18
CA THR A 343 7.02 35.69 -4.04
C THR A 343 5.83 35.38 -4.94
N SER A 344 5.08 36.41 -5.36
CA SER A 344 3.98 36.24 -6.32
C SER A 344 4.51 35.86 -7.70
N ALA A 345 5.57 36.49 -8.18
CA ALA A 345 6.21 36.13 -9.45
C ALA A 345 6.85 34.74 -9.39
N ASP A 346 7.45 34.39 -8.24
CA ASP A 346 8.00 33.05 -8.00
C ASP A 346 6.92 31.97 -8.11
N SER A 347 5.77 32.22 -7.47
CA SER A 347 4.63 31.29 -7.45
C SER A 347 3.95 31.18 -8.83
N ASP A 348 3.82 32.29 -9.55
CA ASP A 348 3.20 32.30 -10.88
C ASP A 348 4.09 31.58 -11.91
N LEU A 349 5.41 31.77 -11.85
CA LEU A 349 6.35 31.00 -12.68
C LEU A 349 6.38 29.52 -12.29
N GLN A 350 6.38 29.20 -11.00
CA GLN A 350 6.29 27.81 -10.52
C GLN A 350 5.03 27.12 -11.04
N THR A 351 3.89 27.81 -10.99
CA THR A 351 2.60 27.31 -11.47
C THR A 351 2.63 27.10 -12.99
N ALA A 352 3.30 27.97 -13.75
CA ALA A 352 3.48 27.78 -15.18
C ALA A 352 4.29 26.51 -15.49
N ILE A 353 5.40 26.30 -14.78
CA ILE A 353 6.26 25.10 -14.92
C ILE A 353 5.49 23.82 -14.55
N ASP A 354 4.80 23.81 -13.40
CA ASP A 354 4.06 22.63 -12.92
C ASP A 354 2.89 22.26 -13.85
N ASN A 355 2.28 23.24 -14.54
CA ASN A 355 1.25 23.02 -15.54
C ASN A 355 1.80 22.72 -16.95
N GLY A 356 3.12 22.61 -17.11
CA GLY A 356 3.77 22.31 -18.39
C GLY A 356 3.70 23.46 -19.41
N ILE A 357 3.48 24.70 -18.96
CA ILE A 357 3.46 25.88 -19.81
C ILE A 357 4.91 26.24 -20.20
N THR A 358 5.16 26.45 -21.49
CA THR A 358 6.51 26.68 -22.04
C THR A 358 6.89 28.16 -22.19
N TRP A 359 6.00 29.07 -21.80
CA TRP A 359 6.21 30.52 -21.88
C TRP A 359 5.95 31.20 -20.54
N PHE A 360 6.63 32.33 -20.31
CA PHE A 360 6.35 33.24 -19.21
C PHE A 360 6.52 34.68 -19.68
N ALA A 361 5.69 35.61 -19.23
CA ALA A 361 5.75 36.99 -19.70
C ALA A 361 5.63 38.02 -18.59
N LEU A 362 6.30 39.15 -18.78
CA LEU A 362 6.23 40.31 -17.90
C LEU A 362 5.59 41.48 -18.62
N GLY A 363 4.54 42.05 -18.03
CA GLY A 363 3.86 43.26 -18.50
C GLY A 363 4.49 44.51 -17.92
N TRP A 364 4.62 45.56 -18.72
CA TRP A 364 5.20 46.85 -18.36
C TRP A 364 4.26 47.98 -18.76
N LYS A 365 3.92 48.80 -17.77
CA LYS A 365 3.23 50.07 -17.98
C LYS A 365 3.75 51.16 -17.07
N LEU A 366 3.46 52.40 -17.42
CA LEU A 366 3.73 53.55 -16.56
C LEU A 366 2.73 53.53 -15.39
N GLU A 367 3.18 53.88 -14.19
CA GLU A 367 2.27 53.98 -13.04
C GLU A 367 1.25 55.12 -13.20
N SER A 368 1.66 56.18 -13.91
CA SER A 368 0.78 57.28 -14.30
C SER A 368 0.68 57.35 -15.81
N GLU A 369 -0.48 56.96 -16.32
CA GLU A 369 -0.82 57.02 -17.75
C GLU A 369 -1.54 58.32 -18.14
N ALA A 370 -1.53 59.31 -17.25
CA ALA A 370 -2.05 60.65 -17.54
C ALA A 370 -1.18 61.34 -18.60
N ARG A 371 -1.83 61.89 -19.64
CA ARG A 371 -1.11 62.58 -20.71
C ARG A 371 -0.47 63.88 -20.21
N PRO A 372 0.78 64.18 -20.62
CA PRO A 372 1.44 65.42 -20.20
C PRO A 372 0.70 66.67 -20.67
N ALA A 373 0.73 67.74 -19.87
CA ALA A 373 0.08 69.00 -20.23
C ALA A 373 0.82 69.75 -21.37
N SER A 374 2.16 69.79 -21.31
CA SER A 374 3.07 70.32 -22.34
C SER A 374 3.46 69.23 -23.35
N GLY A 375 3.58 69.57 -24.63
CA GLY A 375 3.85 68.62 -25.73
C GLY A 375 5.09 67.75 -25.48
N GLY A 376 5.00 66.46 -25.78
CA GLY A 376 6.08 65.49 -25.59
C GLY A 376 5.59 64.05 -25.41
N GLU A 377 6.51 63.10 -25.60
CA GLU A 377 6.37 61.69 -25.20
C GLU A 377 6.89 61.56 -23.76
N ILE A 378 6.18 60.86 -22.89
CA ILE A 378 6.74 60.39 -21.62
C ILE A 378 6.73 58.88 -21.60
N GLY A 379 7.88 58.28 -21.31
CA GLY A 379 8.04 56.85 -21.16
C GLY A 379 9.34 56.35 -21.78
N SER A 380 9.39 55.05 -22.02
CA SER A 380 10.64 54.36 -22.30
C SER A 380 10.49 53.36 -23.43
N SER A 381 11.52 53.29 -24.26
CA SER A 381 11.73 52.29 -25.29
C SER A 381 12.73 51.26 -24.78
N PHE A 382 12.28 50.04 -24.54
CA PHE A 382 13.08 48.93 -24.06
C PHE A 382 13.70 48.19 -25.24
N SER A 383 15.04 48.05 -25.24
CA SER A 383 15.77 47.21 -26.20
C SER A 383 16.09 45.82 -25.67
N GLY A 384 16.02 45.65 -24.35
CA GLY A 384 16.19 44.36 -23.70
C GLY A 384 15.39 44.31 -22.41
N ILE A 385 14.75 43.18 -22.16
CA ILE A 385 14.19 42.82 -20.86
C ILE A 385 14.64 41.40 -20.63
N THR A 386 15.23 41.12 -19.49
CA THR A 386 15.74 39.81 -19.09
C THR A 386 14.90 39.24 -17.97
N LEU A 387 14.75 37.92 -17.95
CA LEU A 387 14.18 37.18 -16.84
C LEU A 387 15.30 36.36 -16.21
N THR A 388 15.53 36.50 -14.92
CA THR A 388 16.49 35.68 -14.17
C THR A 388 15.71 34.84 -13.19
N VAL A 389 15.86 33.52 -13.29
CA VAL A 389 15.16 32.55 -12.45
C VAL A 389 16.20 31.77 -11.67
N LYS A 390 16.03 31.76 -10.36
CA LYS A 390 16.77 30.89 -9.46
C LYS A 390 15.86 29.75 -9.03
N TYR A 391 16.31 28.51 -9.15
CA TYR A 391 15.51 27.36 -8.76
C TYR A 391 16.37 26.23 -8.22
N ASP A 392 15.81 25.49 -7.26
CA ASP A 392 16.32 24.20 -6.84
C ASP A 392 15.66 23.09 -7.69
N PHE A 393 16.08 21.86 -7.56
CA PHE A 393 15.35 20.72 -8.11
C PHE A 393 14.59 20.00 -7.00
N LYS A 394 13.33 19.59 -7.25
CA LYS A 394 12.69 18.54 -6.45
C LYS A 394 13.67 17.35 -6.44
N SER A 395 14.06 16.84 -5.27
CA SER A 395 14.99 15.72 -5.16
C SER A 395 14.42 14.47 -5.83
N LYS A 396 14.63 14.33 -7.14
CA LYS A 396 14.45 13.11 -7.92
C LYS A 396 15.77 12.36 -7.84
N LEU A 397 15.84 11.27 -7.08
CA LEU A 397 16.74 10.19 -7.48
C LEU A 397 16.05 9.46 -8.64
N SER A 398 16.57 9.67 -9.83
CA SER A 398 16.26 8.92 -11.03
C SER A 398 17.61 8.53 -11.61
N GLU A 399 18.29 7.59 -10.96
CA GLU A 399 19.44 6.93 -11.57
C GLU A 399 18.90 5.83 -12.48
N LYS A 400 19.33 5.85 -13.75
CA LYS A 400 18.80 4.96 -14.78
C LYS A 400 19.57 3.64 -14.88
N LEU A 401 20.64 3.45 -14.11
CA LEU A 401 21.62 2.36 -14.25
C LEU A 401 22.44 2.18 -12.95
N GLY A 402 21.87 1.56 -11.92
CA GLY A 402 22.58 1.16 -10.70
C GLY A 402 22.79 -0.35 -10.64
N ILE A 403 23.99 -0.83 -10.28
CA ILE A 403 24.24 -2.25 -10.00
C ILE A 403 23.88 -2.59 -8.54
N THR A 404 23.85 -1.59 -7.65
CA THR A 404 23.48 -1.73 -6.23
C THR A 404 23.09 -0.38 -5.64
N ASP A 405 21.80 -0.13 -5.42
CA ASP A 405 21.34 1.15 -4.89
C ASP A 405 20.82 1.03 -3.44
N SER A 406 21.13 2.04 -2.61
CA SER A 406 20.70 2.12 -1.21
C SER A 406 20.09 3.48 -0.91
N VAL A 407 18.78 3.50 -0.62
CA VAL A 407 18.04 4.76 -0.41
C VAL A 407 17.50 4.86 1.01
N LEU A 408 17.84 5.95 1.73
CA LEU A 408 17.42 6.22 3.10
C LEU A 408 16.54 7.49 3.20
N PHE A 409 15.26 7.36 3.55
CA PHE A 409 14.32 8.48 3.68
C PHE A 409 13.91 8.76 5.15
N ILE A 410 14.09 10.01 5.61
CA ILE A 410 13.91 10.41 7.03
C ILE A 410 12.60 11.22 7.32
N LYS A 411 11.90 11.83 6.33
CA LYS A 411 10.60 12.54 6.53
C LYS A 411 9.84 12.88 5.22
N ASN A 412 8.49 12.85 5.21
CA ASN A 412 7.59 12.74 4.02
C ASN A 412 7.23 14.01 3.23
N ILE A 413 7.02 13.85 1.92
CA ILE A 413 5.78 14.11 1.13
C ILE A 413 5.70 13.01 0.03
N SER A 414 4.50 12.58 -0.39
CA SER A 414 4.17 11.49 -1.33
C SER A 414 5.11 11.36 -2.55
N ASN A 415 5.79 10.21 -2.73
CA ASN A 415 6.74 9.99 -3.84
C ASN A 415 6.53 8.62 -4.52
N SER A 416 6.75 8.55 -5.84
CA SER A 416 6.80 7.31 -6.64
C SER A 416 8.25 7.00 -7.06
N ALA A 417 8.71 5.77 -6.88
CA ALA A 417 10.01 5.30 -7.39
C ALA A 417 9.77 4.31 -8.54
N SER A 418 10.47 4.47 -9.67
CA SER A 418 10.38 3.54 -10.79
C SER A 418 11.76 3.32 -11.39
N GLU A 419 12.16 2.06 -11.49
CA GLU A 419 13.39 1.61 -12.12
C GLU A 419 13.06 0.59 -13.23
N LYS A 420 13.97 0.39 -14.18
CA LYS A 420 13.77 -0.60 -15.25
C LYS A 420 14.60 -1.87 -15.06
N LEU A 421 15.79 -1.81 -14.45
CA LEU A 421 16.77 -2.90 -14.39
C LEU A 421 17.77 -2.68 -13.22
N GLY A 422 17.73 -3.50 -12.17
CA GLY A 422 18.67 -3.49 -11.02
C GLY A 422 19.10 -4.91 -10.62
N ILE A 423 20.30 -5.12 -10.05
CA ILE A 423 20.76 -6.47 -9.61
C ILE A 423 20.48 -6.70 -8.11
N THR A 424 20.66 -5.69 -7.26
CA THR A 424 20.41 -5.80 -5.80
C THR A 424 20.09 -4.44 -5.18
N ASP A 425 18.85 -4.19 -4.78
CA ASP A 425 18.44 -2.88 -4.24
C ASP A 425 17.92 -2.94 -2.79
N SER A 426 18.29 -1.94 -2.00
CA SER A 426 17.95 -1.84 -0.57
C SER A 426 17.31 -0.50 -0.21
N VAL A 427 16.03 -0.50 0.15
CA VAL A 427 15.27 0.72 0.50
C VAL A 427 14.91 0.74 2.00
N LEU A 428 15.30 1.79 2.74
CA LEU A 428 15.01 1.96 4.17
C LEU A 428 14.28 3.28 4.47
N ILE A 429 13.08 3.21 5.07
CA ILE A 429 12.20 4.39 5.30
C ILE A 429 11.66 4.45 6.74
N ILE A 430 11.80 5.61 7.41
CA ILE A 430 11.59 5.71 8.87
C ILE A 430 10.23 6.33 9.32
N LYS A 431 9.42 7.07 8.53
CA LYS A 431 8.10 7.60 9.02
C LYS A 431 7.05 8.21 8.03
N THR A 432 5.99 7.44 7.65
CA THR A 432 4.61 7.80 7.12
C THR A 432 4.37 8.22 5.63
N VAL A 433 3.13 8.54 5.23
CA VAL A 433 2.20 8.05 4.15
C VAL A 433 2.61 7.77 2.67
N SER A 434 2.08 6.63 2.17
CA SER A 434 1.79 6.06 0.81
C SER A 434 2.79 6.21 -0.35
N GLN A 435 3.17 5.08 -0.96
CA GLN A 435 4.16 5.00 -2.05
C GLN A 435 3.87 3.84 -3.02
N HIS A 436 4.10 4.10 -4.31
CA HIS A 436 4.10 3.11 -5.40
C HIS A 436 5.55 2.88 -5.88
N VAL A 437 5.99 1.63 -5.91
CA VAL A 437 7.29 1.20 -6.46
C VAL A 437 7.02 0.28 -7.65
N SER A 438 7.65 0.52 -8.79
CA SER A 438 7.51 -0.37 -9.96
C SER A 438 8.84 -0.63 -10.65
N GLU A 439 9.15 -1.90 -10.89
CA GLU A 439 10.33 -2.34 -11.62
C GLU A 439 10.03 -3.42 -12.67
N ASN A 440 10.96 -3.64 -13.60
CA ASN A 440 10.75 -4.60 -14.69
C ASN A 440 11.64 -5.86 -14.60
N LEU A 441 12.81 -5.85 -13.95
CA LEU A 441 13.75 -6.97 -13.92
C LEU A 441 14.80 -6.76 -12.80
N GLY A 442 14.89 -7.67 -11.82
CA GLY A 442 16.02 -7.76 -10.91
C GLY A 442 16.30 -9.14 -10.30
N VAL A 443 17.44 -9.28 -9.60
CA VAL A 443 17.95 -10.58 -9.12
C VAL A 443 17.70 -10.78 -7.62
N THR A 444 17.83 -9.74 -6.78
CA THR A 444 17.54 -9.84 -5.34
C THR A 444 17.14 -8.50 -4.73
N HIS A 445 15.87 -8.29 -4.36
CA HIS A 445 15.44 -7.03 -3.73
C HIS A 445 15.28 -7.12 -2.20
N THR A 446 15.62 -6.07 -1.45
CA THR A 446 15.32 -5.96 -0.01
C THR A 446 14.67 -4.62 0.37
N VAL A 447 13.37 -4.65 0.63
CA VAL A 447 12.59 -3.45 0.95
C VAL A 447 12.26 -3.40 2.45
N LYS A 448 12.56 -2.31 3.17
CA LYS A 448 12.23 -2.13 4.61
C LYS A 448 11.45 -0.83 4.84
N ILE A 449 10.11 -0.88 4.85
CA ILE A 449 9.23 0.31 4.77
C ILE A 449 8.20 0.43 5.90
N THR A 450 7.85 1.68 6.26
CA THR A 450 6.68 2.03 7.08
C THR A 450 5.94 3.27 6.49
N PRO A 451 4.77 3.21 5.79
CA PRO A 451 3.98 2.14 5.12
C PRO A 451 4.09 2.13 3.56
N LEU A 452 3.78 1.02 2.87
CA LEU A 452 3.76 0.86 1.40
C LEU A 452 2.33 0.53 0.92
N THR A 453 1.92 0.95 -0.30
CA THR A 453 0.58 0.67 -0.87
C THR A 453 0.58 -0.30 -2.06
N SER A 454 1.61 -0.31 -2.90
CA SER A 454 1.77 -1.33 -3.95
C SER A 454 3.23 -1.46 -4.39
N PHE A 455 3.62 -2.66 -4.82
CA PHE A 455 4.88 -2.91 -5.50
C PHE A 455 4.64 -3.86 -6.67
N ASN A 456 5.09 -3.49 -7.87
CA ASN A 456 4.90 -4.31 -9.06
C ASN A 456 6.26 -4.57 -9.70
N GLU A 457 6.61 -5.84 -9.83
CA GLU A 457 7.79 -6.31 -10.55
C GLU A 457 7.34 -7.15 -11.75
N LYS A 458 8.22 -7.36 -12.74
CA LYS A 458 7.90 -8.22 -13.90
C LYS A 458 8.76 -9.49 -13.93
N PHE A 459 9.94 -9.51 -13.32
CA PHE A 459 10.86 -10.66 -13.27
C PHE A 459 11.85 -10.54 -12.08
N GLY A 460 11.73 -11.39 -11.06
CA GLY A 460 12.61 -11.46 -9.88
C GLY A 460 13.23 -12.85 -9.66
N LEU A 461 14.43 -12.97 -9.07
CA LEU A 461 14.99 -14.29 -8.66
C LEU A 461 14.88 -14.54 -7.14
N GLN A 462 15.07 -13.53 -6.28
CA GLN A 462 14.92 -13.63 -4.82
C GLN A 462 14.48 -12.30 -4.16
N ASP A 463 13.20 -12.10 -3.86
CA ASP A 463 12.73 -10.81 -3.32
C ASP A 463 12.40 -10.85 -1.83
N THR A 464 12.80 -9.83 -1.08
CA THR A 464 12.58 -9.71 0.37
C THR A 464 11.89 -8.40 0.73
N VAL A 465 10.59 -8.44 1.02
CA VAL A 465 9.82 -7.23 1.39
C VAL A 465 9.44 -7.22 2.87
N THR A 466 9.91 -6.23 3.63
CA THR A 466 9.62 -6.04 5.07
C THR A 466 8.80 -4.78 5.35
N VAL A 467 7.57 -4.91 5.89
CA VAL A 467 6.66 -3.74 6.11
C VAL A 467 6.06 -3.67 7.52
N LYS A 468 5.79 -2.44 8.01
CA LYS A 468 5.28 -2.16 9.37
C LYS A 468 3.83 -1.62 9.49
N LYS A 469 3.15 -1.20 8.40
CA LYS A 469 1.72 -0.80 8.40
C LYS A 469 1.17 -0.69 6.96
N THR A 470 -0.13 -1.00 6.76
CA THR A 470 -0.97 -0.81 5.53
C THR A 470 -0.99 -1.95 4.49
N ALA A 471 -2.11 -2.05 3.77
CA ALA A 471 -2.41 -2.98 2.67
C ALA A 471 -1.47 -2.80 1.47
N ILE A 472 -1.13 -3.89 0.80
CA ILE A 472 -0.10 -4.05 -0.23
C ILE A 472 -0.66 -5.01 -1.29
N SER A 473 -0.66 -4.57 -2.54
CA SER A 473 -0.69 -5.46 -3.70
C SER A 473 0.73 -5.68 -4.18
N LEU A 474 1.20 -6.93 -4.23
CA LEU A 474 2.40 -7.30 -4.99
C LEU A 474 1.98 -8.06 -6.24
N SER A 475 2.54 -7.71 -7.39
CA SER A 475 2.38 -8.53 -8.60
C SER A 475 3.72 -8.75 -9.28
N GLU A 476 4.03 -10.01 -9.61
CA GLU A 476 5.17 -10.40 -10.45
C GLU A 476 4.73 -11.30 -11.62
N ASN A 477 5.61 -11.56 -12.59
CA ASN A 477 5.28 -12.41 -13.75
C ASN A 477 6.03 -13.74 -13.70
N LEU A 478 7.26 -13.76 -13.20
CA LEU A 478 8.11 -14.95 -13.01
C LEU A 478 9.08 -14.73 -11.83
N GLY A 479 9.04 -15.63 -10.83
CA GLY A 479 9.85 -15.63 -9.61
C GLY A 479 10.45 -17.01 -9.28
N ASN A 480 11.61 -17.08 -8.58
CA ASN A 480 12.14 -18.35 -8.03
C ASN A 480 11.92 -18.44 -6.51
N THR A 481 12.14 -17.35 -5.76
CA THR A 481 11.81 -17.32 -4.33
C THR A 481 11.35 -15.94 -3.86
N MET A 482 10.08 -15.75 -3.50
CA MET A 482 9.63 -14.50 -2.86
C MET A 482 9.54 -14.67 -1.34
N THR A 483 10.20 -13.81 -0.58
CA THR A 483 10.09 -13.71 0.89
C THR A 483 9.45 -12.40 1.33
N THR A 484 8.35 -12.44 2.07
CA THR A 484 7.75 -11.23 2.66
C THR A 484 7.71 -11.30 4.18
N GLN A 485 8.12 -10.26 4.89
CA GLN A 485 8.20 -10.21 6.35
C GLN A 485 7.39 -9.04 6.95
N PHE A 486 6.38 -9.32 7.78
CA PHE A 486 5.55 -8.27 8.38
C PHE A 486 5.77 -8.17 9.89
N ASN A 487 6.08 -6.98 10.39
CA ASN A 487 6.43 -6.80 11.82
C ASN A 487 5.26 -6.25 12.69
N ARG A 488 4.07 -5.93 12.14
CA ARG A 488 2.88 -5.46 12.89
C ARG A 488 1.58 -5.46 12.04
N LYS A 489 0.39 -5.41 12.69
CA LYS A 489 -0.97 -5.43 12.08
C LYS A 489 -1.11 -4.62 10.78
N THR A 490 -1.45 -5.27 9.66
CA THR A 490 -1.76 -4.64 8.36
C THR A 490 -3.14 -5.04 7.82
N GLY A 491 -3.64 -4.32 6.81
CA GLY A 491 -4.90 -4.59 6.09
C GLY A 491 -4.77 -5.75 5.08
N ASP A 492 -5.78 -5.93 4.23
CA ASP A 492 -5.90 -7.05 3.28
C ASP A 492 -4.78 -7.05 2.23
N GLN A 493 -4.21 -8.22 1.92
CA GLN A 493 -3.07 -8.38 1.00
C GLN A 493 -3.41 -9.29 -0.18
N LEU A 494 -3.04 -8.86 -1.40
CA LEU A 494 -3.14 -9.64 -2.63
C LEU A 494 -1.74 -9.78 -3.24
N LEU A 495 -1.30 -11.02 -3.43
CA LEU A 495 -0.07 -11.38 -4.13
C LEU A 495 -0.48 -12.19 -5.36
N SER A 496 -0.02 -11.79 -6.55
CA SER A 496 -0.33 -12.50 -7.78
C SER A 496 0.91 -12.62 -8.64
N GLU A 497 1.20 -13.85 -9.07
CA GLU A 497 2.21 -14.13 -10.07
C GLU A 497 1.72 -15.09 -11.16
N ASN A 498 2.53 -15.32 -12.20
CA ASN A 498 2.19 -16.33 -13.22
C ASN A 498 2.98 -17.64 -13.03
N LEU A 499 4.20 -17.62 -12.49
CA LEU A 499 5.10 -18.78 -12.32
C LEU A 499 6.08 -18.55 -11.13
N GLY A 500 5.93 -19.30 -10.03
CA GLY A 500 6.82 -19.30 -8.85
C GLY A 500 7.47 -20.66 -8.57
N MET A 501 8.61 -20.71 -7.86
CA MET A 501 9.18 -22.00 -7.38
C MET A 501 9.02 -22.18 -5.86
N THR A 502 9.30 -21.17 -5.03
CA THR A 502 9.16 -21.29 -3.58
C THR A 502 8.84 -19.96 -2.91
N ASP A 503 7.60 -19.76 -2.45
CA ASP A 503 7.23 -18.54 -1.76
C ASP A 503 7.24 -18.67 -0.24
N THR A 504 7.63 -17.62 0.47
CA THR A 504 7.67 -17.58 1.93
C THR A 504 7.15 -16.25 2.48
N ILE A 505 5.97 -16.27 3.06
CA ILE A 505 5.35 -15.11 3.69
C ILE A 505 5.43 -15.26 5.23
N SER A 506 6.33 -14.55 5.90
CA SER A 506 6.47 -14.53 7.37
C SER A 506 5.79 -13.31 8.01
N ILE A 507 4.58 -13.48 8.56
CA ILE A 507 3.71 -12.35 8.97
C ILE A 507 3.66 -12.10 10.49
N GLY A 508 3.39 -10.86 10.90
CA GLY A 508 2.73 -10.49 12.16
C GLY A 508 1.27 -10.04 11.94
N LYS A 509 0.28 -10.84 12.39
CA LYS A 509 -1.20 -10.58 12.42
C LYS A 509 -1.80 -9.74 11.28
N VAL A 510 -2.33 -10.35 10.21
CA VAL A 510 -3.02 -9.67 9.08
C VAL A 510 -4.39 -10.29 8.73
N ASN A 511 -5.35 -9.50 8.22
CA ASN A 511 -6.74 -9.93 8.00
C ASN A 511 -6.99 -10.84 6.78
N PHE A 512 -6.14 -10.83 5.76
CA PHE A 512 -6.35 -11.58 4.51
C PHE A 512 -5.02 -11.71 3.77
N VAL A 513 -4.72 -12.90 3.22
CA VAL A 513 -3.58 -13.15 2.32
C VAL A 513 -4.04 -14.11 1.23
N ALA A 514 -3.87 -13.71 -0.04
CA ALA A 514 -4.01 -14.59 -1.18
C ALA A 514 -2.71 -14.63 -1.98
N LEU A 515 -2.27 -15.84 -2.31
CA LEU A 515 -1.29 -16.14 -3.37
C LEU A 515 -2.08 -16.73 -4.54
N SER A 516 -1.89 -16.18 -5.74
CA SER A 516 -2.50 -16.66 -6.97
C SER A 516 -1.42 -16.80 -8.03
N GLU A 517 -1.19 -18.02 -8.49
CA GLU A 517 -0.21 -18.36 -9.52
C GLU A 517 -0.78 -19.35 -10.54
N ASN A 518 -0.14 -19.51 -11.70
CA ASN A 518 -0.53 -20.59 -12.62
C ASN A 518 0.23 -21.90 -12.36
N LEU A 519 1.43 -21.86 -11.80
CA LEU A 519 2.36 -23.01 -11.63
C LEU A 519 3.38 -22.72 -10.51
N GLY A 520 3.37 -23.54 -9.44
CA GLY A 520 4.23 -23.43 -8.25
C GLY A 520 4.96 -24.75 -7.88
N LEU A 521 5.96 -24.73 -6.98
CA LEU A 521 6.55 -25.97 -6.43
C LEU A 521 6.39 -26.12 -4.91
N SER A 522 6.57 -25.07 -4.10
CA SER A 522 6.48 -25.16 -2.63
C SER A 522 6.24 -23.82 -1.93
N ASP A 523 5.04 -23.60 -1.38
CA ASP A 523 4.71 -22.33 -0.72
C ASP A 523 4.65 -22.39 0.81
N VAL A 524 5.06 -21.30 1.45
CA VAL A 524 5.06 -21.12 2.91
C VAL A 524 4.33 -19.85 3.31
N ILE A 525 3.03 -19.93 3.57
CA ILE A 525 2.28 -18.82 4.17
C ILE A 525 2.32 -18.92 5.70
N GLY A 526 2.91 -17.91 6.34
CA GLY A 526 2.84 -17.63 7.77
C GLY A 526 1.49 -17.09 8.25
N LYS A 527 1.51 -16.19 9.22
CA LYS A 527 0.40 -15.88 10.14
C LYS A 527 -0.72 -14.95 9.58
N SER A 528 -1.84 -15.47 9.02
CA SER A 528 -3.00 -14.69 8.47
C SER A 528 -4.40 -15.31 8.73
N LYS A 529 -5.51 -14.57 8.47
CA LYS A 529 -6.95 -14.91 8.84
C LYS A 529 -7.61 -15.86 7.91
N ILE A 530 -7.35 -15.61 6.65
CA ILE A 530 -7.93 -16.26 5.52
C ILE A 530 -6.75 -16.36 4.58
N LYS A 531 -6.45 -17.59 4.17
CA LYS A 531 -5.39 -17.93 3.23
C LYS A 531 -6.05 -18.48 1.98
N PHE A 532 -5.67 -17.97 0.83
CA PHE A 532 -5.97 -18.60 -0.46
C PHE A 532 -4.65 -18.90 -1.14
N LEU A 533 -4.45 -20.15 -1.52
CA LEU A 533 -3.46 -20.60 -2.49
C LEU A 533 -4.28 -21.04 -3.69
N THR A 534 -4.11 -20.36 -4.83
CA THR A 534 -4.79 -20.74 -6.07
C THR A 534 -3.71 -21.00 -7.11
N GLU A 535 -3.49 -22.27 -7.41
CA GLU A 535 -2.56 -22.73 -8.43
C GLU A 535 -3.26 -23.72 -9.38
N ASN A 536 -2.84 -23.78 -10.65
CA ASN A 536 -3.33 -24.81 -11.57
C ASN A 536 -2.52 -26.12 -11.49
N LEU A 537 -1.27 -26.09 -10.97
CA LEU A 537 -0.35 -27.22 -10.80
C LEU A 537 0.76 -26.91 -9.76
N GLY A 538 0.84 -27.67 -8.66
CA GLY A 538 1.95 -27.62 -7.67
C GLY A 538 2.23 -28.91 -6.90
N ILE A 539 3.27 -28.90 -6.03
CA ILE A 539 3.87 -30.13 -5.44
C ILE A 539 3.86 -30.17 -3.89
N THR A 540 4.21 -29.12 -3.13
CA THR A 540 4.34 -29.22 -1.65
C THR A 540 4.10 -27.90 -0.89
N ASP A 541 2.86 -27.64 -0.46
CA ASP A 541 2.53 -26.44 0.31
C ASP A 541 2.58 -26.64 1.83
N THR A 542 3.15 -25.66 2.54
CA THR A 542 3.23 -25.63 4.01
C THR A 542 2.62 -24.35 4.58
N THR A 543 1.38 -24.41 5.06
CA THR A 543 0.76 -23.26 5.73
C THR A 543 0.99 -23.30 7.25
N SER A 544 1.52 -22.22 7.84
CA SER A 544 1.58 -22.04 9.31
C SER A 544 0.62 -20.94 9.76
N THR A 545 -0.50 -21.32 10.39
CA THR A 545 -1.53 -20.39 10.85
C THR A 545 -1.16 -19.79 12.23
N GLU A 546 -1.16 -18.46 12.38
CA GLU A 546 -1.52 -17.87 13.68
C GLU A 546 -2.90 -17.24 13.58
N ARG A 547 -3.85 -17.94 14.20
CA ARG A 547 -4.89 -17.43 15.11
C ARG A 547 -5.11 -15.91 15.12
N PHE A 548 -6.31 -15.49 14.74
CA PHE A 548 -6.70 -14.09 14.76
C PHE A 548 -6.76 -13.54 16.18
N PRO A 549 -6.31 -12.30 16.39
CA PRO A 549 -6.56 -11.60 17.64
C PRO A 549 -7.99 -11.07 17.76
N SER A 550 -8.96 -11.44 16.91
CA SER A 550 -10.35 -10.98 17.06
C SER A 550 -11.38 -12.07 16.85
N VAL A 551 -11.22 -12.94 15.85
CA VAL A 551 -12.05 -14.13 15.70
C VAL A 551 -11.37 -15.29 16.39
N GLU A 552 -11.90 -15.67 17.54
CA GLU A 552 -11.37 -16.77 18.36
C GLU A 552 -12.09 -18.10 18.07
N PHE A 553 -13.26 -18.05 17.44
CA PHE A 553 -14.04 -19.21 17.03
C PHE A 553 -14.24 -19.19 15.52
N ASN A 554 -13.91 -20.30 14.87
CA ASN A 554 -14.24 -20.57 13.49
C ASN A 554 -15.24 -21.72 13.45
N THR A 555 -16.40 -21.51 12.83
CA THR A 555 -17.45 -22.52 12.72
C THR A 555 -17.65 -22.90 11.27
N GLN A 556 -17.97 -24.17 11.05
CA GLN A 556 -18.29 -24.70 9.73
C GLN A 556 -19.52 -25.59 9.89
N ASN A 557 -20.38 -25.63 8.88
CA ASN A 557 -21.54 -26.50 8.87
C ASN A 557 -21.87 -26.90 7.45
N SER A 558 -22.54 -28.03 7.32
CA SER A 558 -23.13 -28.47 6.06
C SER A 558 -24.11 -29.61 6.33
N CYS A 559 -24.77 -30.06 5.27
CA CYS A 559 -25.49 -31.33 5.27
C CYS A 559 -24.89 -32.25 4.23
N THR A 560 -24.83 -33.53 4.56
CA THR A 560 -24.42 -34.59 3.63
C THR A 560 -25.47 -35.68 3.60
N THR A 561 -25.35 -36.56 2.62
CA THR A 561 -26.22 -37.72 2.48
C THR A 561 -25.36 -38.97 2.45
N ILE A 562 -25.62 -39.91 3.37
CA ILE A 562 -25.12 -41.27 3.28
C ILE A 562 -25.94 -41.96 2.17
N PRO A 563 -25.32 -42.41 1.07
CA PRO A 563 -26.07 -42.98 -0.04
C PRO A 563 -26.74 -44.32 0.30
N ASN A 564 -27.81 -44.64 -0.42
CA ASN A 564 -28.35 -46.00 -0.45
C ASN A 564 -27.26 -47.02 -0.84
N GLY A 565 -27.21 -48.15 -0.14
CA GLY A 565 -26.19 -49.18 -0.26
C GLY A 565 -24.89 -48.88 0.48
N SER A 566 -24.82 -47.78 1.25
CA SER A 566 -23.63 -47.39 2.03
C SER A 566 -23.93 -47.29 3.51
N THR A 567 -23.00 -47.76 4.35
CA THR A 567 -23.10 -47.65 5.82
C THR A 567 -22.39 -46.41 6.36
N SER A 568 -21.69 -45.66 5.52
CA SER A 568 -20.93 -44.49 5.96
C SER A 568 -20.77 -43.43 4.88
N LYS A 569 -20.41 -42.22 5.34
CA LYS A 569 -19.97 -41.11 4.51
C LYS A 569 -18.77 -40.45 5.20
N THR A 570 -17.63 -40.49 4.54
CA THR A 570 -16.43 -39.76 4.98
C THR A 570 -16.52 -38.32 4.48
N LEU A 571 -16.33 -37.40 5.42
CA LEU A 571 -16.11 -35.98 5.21
C LEU A 571 -14.60 -35.75 5.15
N THR A 572 -14.12 -35.09 4.11
CA THR A 572 -12.68 -34.90 3.88
C THR A 572 -12.30 -33.42 3.98
N ALA A 573 -11.22 -33.12 4.68
CA ALA A 573 -10.67 -31.78 4.75
C ALA A 573 -10.21 -31.29 3.36
N GLY A 574 -10.49 -30.03 3.03
CA GLY A 574 -10.29 -29.44 1.71
C GLY A 574 -11.41 -29.73 0.70
N ILE A 575 -12.33 -30.65 1.01
CA ILE A 575 -13.49 -30.98 0.17
C ILE A 575 -14.79 -30.59 0.87
N ASP A 576 -15.09 -31.24 2.00
CA ASP A 576 -16.34 -31.06 2.73
C ASP A 576 -16.21 -29.99 3.82
N TYR A 577 -15.03 -29.86 4.41
CA TYR A 577 -14.70 -28.85 5.43
C TYR A 577 -13.25 -28.39 5.30
N THR A 578 -12.90 -27.25 5.87
CA THR A 578 -11.52 -26.78 6.03
C THR A 578 -10.92 -27.38 7.31
N GLN A 579 -9.71 -27.96 7.24
CA GLN A 579 -9.06 -28.57 8.40
C GLN A 579 -9.02 -27.61 9.61
N PRO A 580 -9.53 -28.00 10.78
CA PRO A 580 -9.47 -27.17 11.98
C PRO A 580 -8.03 -26.83 12.38
N GLN A 581 -7.83 -25.63 12.93
CA GLN A 581 -6.50 -25.07 13.25
C GLN A 581 -6.27 -24.89 14.76
N GLY A 582 -7.31 -25.09 15.57
CA GLY A 582 -7.28 -24.90 17.02
C GLY A 582 -7.89 -26.07 17.78
N GLU A 583 -8.65 -25.75 18.82
CA GLU A 583 -9.34 -26.70 19.67
C GLU A 583 -10.72 -26.96 19.05
N ALA A 584 -10.87 -28.08 18.35
CA ALA A 584 -12.04 -28.33 17.52
C ALA A 584 -12.77 -29.61 17.87
N PHE A 585 -14.10 -29.58 17.72
CA PHE A 585 -14.94 -30.76 17.75
C PHE A 585 -16.03 -30.66 16.67
N ILE A 586 -16.45 -31.81 16.17
CA ILE A 586 -17.55 -31.97 15.22
C ILE A 586 -18.75 -32.61 15.92
N ARG A 587 -19.95 -32.24 15.49
CA ARG A 587 -21.20 -32.85 15.94
C ARG A 587 -22.25 -32.87 14.85
N ILE A 588 -23.17 -33.83 14.96
CA ILE A 588 -24.44 -33.83 14.25
C ILE A 588 -25.34 -32.73 14.84
N VAL A 589 -26.06 -32.02 13.98
CA VAL A 589 -26.92 -30.86 14.30
C VAL A 589 -28.37 -31.16 13.91
N ASP A 590 -28.77 -32.36 14.27
CA ASP A 590 -30.09 -32.92 14.01
C ASP A 590 -30.68 -33.28 15.37
N THR A 591 -32.00 -33.21 15.52
CA THR A 591 -32.67 -33.64 16.76
C THR A 591 -32.28 -35.08 17.10
N ARG A 592 -32.15 -35.38 18.40
CA ARG A 592 -31.63 -36.67 18.89
C ARG A 592 -30.18 -36.93 18.50
N LEU A 593 -29.49 -36.05 17.78
CA LEU A 593 -28.09 -36.19 17.34
C LEU A 593 -27.87 -37.41 16.45
N GLN A 594 -28.75 -37.59 15.46
CA GLN A 594 -28.79 -38.74 14.53
C GLN A 594 -29.16 -38.26 13.12
N GLY A 595 -29.10 -39.13 12.11
CA GLY A 595 -29.65 -38.80 10.80
C GLY A 595 -31.17 -38.64 10.83
N ILE A 596 -31.72 -38.08 9.75
CA ILE A 596 -33.16 -37.82 9.64
C ILE A 596 -33.89 -38.77 8.68
N GLY A 597 -33.17 -39.60 7.94
CA GLY A 597 -33.68 -40.55 6.95
C GLY A 597 -33.60 -40.06 5.52
N ARG A 598 -34.30 -40.78 4.63
CA ARG A 598 -34.37 -40.55 3.18
C ARG A 598 -34.59 -39.11 2.76
N THR A 599 -33.96 -38.72 1.65
CA THR A 599 -34.18 -37.41 1.01
C THR A 599 -35.37 -37.38 0.05
N ALA A 600 -36.10 -38.48 -0.12
CA ALA A 600 -37.32 -38.54 -0.92
C ALA A 600 -38.28 -39.64 -0.46
N GLY A 601 -39.59 -39.36 -0.50
CA GLY A 601 -40.66 -40.35 -0.27
C GLY A 601 -40.79 -40.86 1.17
N GLY A 602 -39.95 -40.37 2.08
CA GLY A 602 -39.96 -40.59 3.53
C GLY A 602 -40.48 -41.95 3.99
N GLY A 603 -41.48 -41.89 4.87
CA GLY A 603 -42.09 -43.04 5.52
C GLY A 603 -41.23 -43.72 6.60
N THR A 604 -41.80 -44.78 7.18
CA THR A 604 -41.19 -45.55 8.27
C THR A 604 -39.89 -46.24 7.84
N GLN A 605 -38.85 -46.07 8.64
CA GLN A 605 -37.49 -46.57 8.40
C GLN A 605 -36.95 -47.24 9.66
N ASN A 606 -36.05 -48.20 9.49
CA ASN A 606 -35.42 -48.92 10.60
C ASN A 606 -34.38 -48.03 11.30
N ALA A 607 -34.12 -48.30 12.58
CA ALA A 607 -33.20 -47.51 13.38
C ALA A 607 -31.75 -47.62 12.86
N ASP A 608 -31.32 -48.81 12.47
CA ASP A 608 -30.00 -49.06 11.91
C ASP A 608 -29.72 -48.31 10.59
N ASP A 609 -30.75 -48.04 9.79
CA ASP A 609 -30.65 -47.31 8.53
C ASP A 609 -30.59 -45.78 8.72
N VAL A 610 -31.08 -45.22 9.84
CA VAL A 610 -31.22 -43.75 10.00
C VAL A 610 -30.32 -43.17 11.09
N THR A 611 -29.94 -43.97 12.08
CA THR A 611 -29.21 -43.45 13.23
C THR A 611 -27.70 -43.45 12.97
N VAL A 612 -27.09 -42.29 13.18
CA VAL A 612 -25.71 -42.01 12.76
C VAL A 612 -24.89 -41.53 13.95
N TYR A 613 -23.63 -41.95 13.99
CA TYR A 613 -22.61 -41.41 14.89
C TYR A 613 -21.32 -41.12 14.13
N LEU A 614 -20.37 -40.45 14.80
CA LEU A 614 -19.05 -40.17 14.25
C LEU A 614 -18.07 -41.25 14.74
N SER A 615 -17.55 -42.08 13.83
CA SER A 615 -16.64 -43.18 14.19
C SER A 615 -15.24 -42.72 14.62
N ASP A 616 -14.80 -41.61 14.04
CA ASP A 616 -13.46 -41.00 14.05
C ASP A 616 -13.57 -39.47 14.17
N PRO A 617 -14.15 -38.94 15.27
CA PRO A 617 -14.47 -37.51 15.41
C PRO A 617 -13.27 -36.62 15.73
N ASP A 618 -12.04 -37.15 15.76
CA ASP A 618 -10.83 -36.46 16.20
C ASP A 618 -10.10 -35.71 15.08
N PHE A 619 -10.62 -35.75 13.85
CA PHE A 619 -10.01 -35.21 12.63
C PHE A 619 -8.63 -35.79 12.30
N ALA A 620 -8.23 -36.89 12.95
CA ALA A 620 -6.96 -37.54 12.68
C ALA A 620 -6.95 -38.10 11.24
N GLY A 621 -5.93 -37.77 10.47
CA GLY A 621 -5.83 -38.17 9.06
C GLY A 621 -6.55 -37.25 8.07
N GLY A 622 -7.10 -36.11 8.53
CA GLY A 622 -7.71 -35.11 7.63
C GLY A 622 -9.12 -35.47 7.16
N SER A 623 -9.81 -36.36 7.87
CA SER A 623 -11.19 -36.73 7.59
C SER A 623 -11.96 -37.05 8.87
N VAL A 624 -13.29 -37.09 8.76
CA VAL A 624 -14.20 -37.62 9.78
C VAL A 624 -15.29 -38.43 9.08
N THR A 625 -15.68 -39.56 9.64
CA THR A 625 -16.64 -40.48 9.04
C THR A 625 -17.94 -40.54 9.85
N LEU A 626 -19.03 -40.23 9.17
CA LEU A 626 -20.39 -40.48 9.63
C LEU A 626 -20.73 -41.94 9.34
N THR A 627 -21.16 -42.68 10.36
CA THR A 627 -21.40 -44.13 10.26
C THR A 627 -22.77 -44.49 10.81
N ARG A 628 -23.49 -45.33 10.07
CA ARG A 628 -24.70 -46.07 10.47
C ARG A 628 -24.47 -47.57 10.34
N THR A 629 -25.41 -48.40 10.82
CA THR A 629 -25.26 -49.86 10.75
C THR A 629 -25.89 -50.43 9.47
N GLY A 630 -27.12 -50.01 9.19
CA GLY A 630 -27.86 -50.37 8.00
C GLY A 630 -27.32 -49.67 6.76
N SER A 631 -27.76 -50.14 5.60
CA SER A 631 -27.36 -49.61 4.29
C SER A 631 -28.56 -49.33 3.39
N THR A 632 -29.78 -49.55 3.90
CA THR A 632 -30.99 -49.42 3.11
C THR A 632 -31.38 -47.96 3.04
N ASN A 633 -31.66 -47.50 1.82
CA ASN A 633 -32.02 -46.13 1.49
C ASN A 633 -30.92 -45.12 1.84
N ASP A 634 -31.08 -43.90 1.36
CA ASP A 634 -30.22 -42.79 1.71
C ASP A 634 -30.61 -42.18 3.07
N ASP A 635 -29.68 -41.47 3.70
CA ASP A 635 -29.90 -40.80 4.98
C ASP A 635 -29.23 -39.42 4.98
N ARG A 636 -30.01 -38.36 5.25
CA ARG A 636 -29.48 -36.99 5.41
C ARG A 636 -28.99 -36.78 6.83
N VAL A 637 -27.80 -36.19 6.93
CA VAL A 637 -27.19 -35.79 8.21
C VAL A 637 -26.63 -34.38 8.07
N CYS A 638 -27.03 -33.47 8.95
CA CYS A 638 -26.40 -32.16 9.05
C CYS A 638 -25.38 -32.15 10.19
N TRP A 639 -24.24 -31.51 9.97
CA TRP A 639 -23.13 -31.51 10.89
C TRP A 639 -22.54 -30.10 11.01
N GLN A 640 -21.87 -29.84 12.13
CA GLN A 640 -21.09 -28.64 12.33
C GLN A 640 -19.78 -28.92 13.05
N ILE A 641 -18.79 -28.08 12.77
CA ILE A 641 -17.51 -28.00 13.46
C ILE A 641 -17.48 -26.69 14.23
N VAL A 642 -17.06 -26.76 15.50
CA VAL A 642 -16.70 -25.60 16.31
C VAL A 642 -15.20 -25.68 16.56
N ASP A 643 -14.44 -24.71 16.06
CA ASP A 643 -12.98 -24.64 16.17
C ASP A 643 -12.56 -23.37 16.91
N TYR A 644 -12.07 -23.53 18.15
CA TYR A 644 -11.49 -22.42 18.90
C TYR A 644 -10.03 -22.21 18.52
N GLN A 645 -9.79 -21.13 17.79
CA GLN A 645 -8.51 -20.66 17.31
C GLN A 645 -8.01 -19.45 18.11
N GLY A 646 -8.45 -19.22 19.35
CA GLY A 646 -7.88 -18.16 20.21
C GLY A 646 -6.66 -18.64 21.01
N LEU A 647 -5.98 -17.75 21.74
CA LEU A 647 -4.93 -18.14 22.70
C LEU A 647 -5.56 -18.79 23.92
N SER A 648 -4.89 -19.74 24.56
CA SER A 648 -5.39 -20.39 25.79
C SER A 648 -5.56 -19.43 26.97
N SER A 649 -4.86 -18.29 26.97
CA SER A 649 -4.96 -17.26 28.01
C SER A 649 -6.09 -16.24 27.77
N ASN A 650 -6.83 -16.34 26.66
CA ASN A 650 -7.91 -15.40 26.38
C ASN A 650 -9.14 -15.69 27.26
N ALA A 651 -9.93 -14.64 27.55
CA ALA A 651 -11.08 -14.73 28.45
C ALA A 651 -12.21 -15.63 27.94
N ASN A 652 -12.28 -15.90 26.62
CA ASN A 652 -13.24 -16.84 26.03
C ASN A 652 -12.61 -18.18 25.61
N ALA A 653 -11.45 -18.54 26.15
CA ALA A 653 -10.78 -19.79 25.79
C ALA A 653 -11.63 -21.03 26.10
N ILE A 654 -11.54 -22.02 25.20
CA ILE A 654 -12.02 -23.38 25.44
C ILE A 654 -10.90 -24.37 25.12
N LYS A 655 -11.01 -25.58 25.64
CA LYS A 655 -10.15 -26.73 25.37
C LYS A 655 -10.98 -27.94 25.03
N VAL A 656 -10.69 -28.61 23.93
CA VAL A 656 -11.31 -29.90 23.60
C VAL A 656 -10.42 -30.98 24.20
N ARG A 657 -10.91 -31.59 25.29
CA ARG A 657 -10.11 -32.49 26.14
C ARG A 657 -10.10 -33.93 25.64
N ALA A 658 -11.22 -34.36 25.07
CA ALA A 658 -11.32 -35.64 24.41
C ALA A 658 -12.44 -35.60 23.37
N THR A 659 -12.20 -36.25 22.24
CA THR A 659 -13.22 -36.62 21.25
C THR A 659 -13.05 -38.10 20.99
N GLY A 660 -14.15 -38.81 20.76
CA GLY A 660 -14.07 -40.22 20.42
C GLY A 660 -15.44 -40.86 20.35
N SER A 661 -15.46 -42.19 20.33
CA SER A 661 -16.67 -42.98 20.43
C SER A 661 -16.55 -44.04 21.51
N VAL A 662 -17.69 -44.42 22.08
CA VAL A 662 -17.82 -45.49 23.07
C VAL A 662 -19.04 -46.34 22.71
N SER A 663 -18.99 -47.61 23.11
CA SER A 663 -20.07 -48.58 22.85
C SER A 663 -20.55 -49.17 24.15
N TYR A 664 -21.87 -49.19 24.34
CA TYR A 664 -22.47 -49.95 25.42
C TYR A 664 -22.23 -51.45 25.19
N THR A 665 -22.07 -52.20 26.28
CA THR A 665 -22.28 -53.65 26.21
C THR A 665 -23.76 -53.92 26.00
N SER A 666 -24.12 -55.10 25.46
CA SER A 666 -25.53 -55.46 25.21
C SER A 666 -26.40 -55.24 26.46
N THR A 667 -25.99 -55.71 27.64
CA THR A 667 -26.77 -55.52 28.87
C THR A 667 -26.46 -54.23 29.65
N GLY A 668 -25.50 -53.43 29.21
CA GLY A 668 -25.03 -52.24 29.93
C GLY A 668 -25.95 -51.04 29.75
N LEU A 669 -26.34 -50.39 30.85
CA LEU A 669 -27.04 -49.09 30.83
C LEU A 669 -26.08 -47.90 30.90
N PHE A 670 -24.81 -48.16 31.19
CA PHE A 670 -23.77 -47.15 31.36
C PHE A 670 -22.56 -47.50 30.50
N VAL A 671 -21.91 -46.47 29.95
CA VAL A 671 -20.60 -46.59 29.33
C VAL A 671 -19.79 -45.35 29.68
N THR A 672 -18.49 -45.54 29.93
CA THR A 672 -17.59 -44.46 30.34
C THR A 672 -16.45 -44.29 29.34
N THR A 673 -15.92 -43.08 29.26
CA THR A 673 -14.62 -42.86 28.63
C THR A 673 -13.49 -43.43 29.50
N PRO A 674 -12.29 -43.64 28.93
CA PRO A 674 -11.07 -43.65 29.74
C PRO A 674 -10.93 -42.34 30.52
N SER A 675 -10.06 -42.32 31.54
CA SER A 675 -9.72 -41.09 32.26
C SER A 675 -9.08 -40.08 31.30
N ILE A 676 -9.56 -38.83 31.35
CA ILE A 676 -9.20 -37.76 30.43
C ILE A 676 -8.16 -36.86 31.09
N SER A 677 -6.99 -36.75 30.46
CA SER A 677 -5.89 -35.97 31.04
C SER A 677 -6.03 -34.46 30.83
N GLY A 678 -5.43 -33.69 31.74
CA GLY A 678 -5.20 -32.26 31.57
C GLY A 678 -6.37 -31.34 31.91
N ILE A 679 -7.44 -31.85 32.52
CA ILE A 679 -8.53 -31.06 33.10
C ILE A 679 -7.96 -30.05 34.11
N VAL A 680 -8.39 -28.79 34.05
CA VAL A 680 -7.90 -27.72 34.95
C VAL A 680 -8.99 -27.33 35.96
N ASP A 681 -10.23 -27.23 35.52
CA ASP A 681 -11.40 -26.91 36.35
C ASP A 681 -12.60 -27.77 35.95
N ASP A 682 -12.90 -28.79 36.76
CA ASP A 682 -14.05 -29.67 36.59
C ASP A 682 -15.40 -28.94 36.50
N SER A 683 -15.52 -27.77 37.14
CA SER A 683 -16.75 -26.99 37.11
C SER A 683 -17.01 -26.29 35.76
N LYS A 684 -16.03 -26.30 34.86
CA LYS A 684 -16.09 -25.72 33.51
C LYS A 684 -16.20 -26.78 32.42
N VAL A 685 -16.36 -28.05 32.77
CA VAL A 685 -16.47 -29.15 31.80
C VAL A 685 -17.92 -29.30 31.33
N ALA A 686 -18.11 -29.42 30.03
CA ALA A 686 -19.35 -29.87 29.41
C ALA A 686 -19.10 -31.11 28.54
N VAL A 687 -20.02 -32.08 28.64
CA VAL A 687 -19.92 -33.35 27.90
C VAL A 687 -20.99 -33.40 26.82
N PHE A 688 -20.57 -33.16 25.58
CA PHE A 688 -21.44 -33.22 24.41
C PHE A 688 -21.50 -34.65 23.88
N ILE A 689 -22.72 -35.17 23.70
CA ILE A 689 -22.94 -36.27 22.75
C ILE A 689 -22.94 -35.62 21.36
N THR A 690 -22.16 -36.18 20.43
CA THR A 690 -21.96 -35.60 19.09
C THR A 690 -22.63 -36.42 17.99
N GLY A 691 -23.07 -37.63 18.32
CA GLY A 691 -23.78 -38.55 17.46
C GLY A 691 -24.11 -39.83 18.23
N GLN A 692 -25.20 -40.51 17.87
CA GLN A 692 -25.60 -41.75 18.55
C GLN A 692 -26.27 -42.73 17.59
N ARG A 693 -25.75 -43.94 17.54
CA ARG A 693 -26.18 -44.99 16.62
C ARG A 693 -27.04 -46.01 17.38
N ASN A 694 -28.12 -46.40 16.73
CA ASN A 694 -28.94 -47.56 17.03
C ASN A 694 -28.63 -48.65 16.00
N VAL A 695 -28.46 -49.89 16.43
CA VAL A 695 -28.16 -51.01 15.54
C VAL A 695 -29.38 -51.92 15.31
N ASP A 696 -30.52 -51.57 15.89
CA ASP A 696 -31.75 -52.32 15.74
C ASP A 696 -32.29 -52.27 14.30
N THR A 697 -32.61 -53.44 13.77
CA THR A 697 -33.15 -53.62 12.41
C THR A 697 -34.67 -53.37 12.32
N ALA A 698 -35.30 -52.91 13.39
CA ALA A 698 -36.70 -52.52 13.45
C ALA A 698 -36.87 -51.00 13.60
N ALA A 699 -38.10 -50.53 13.39
CA ALA A 699 -38.48 -49.14 13.56
C ALA A 699 -38.89 -48.77 15.00
N THR A 700 -38.93 -49.72 15.95
CA THR A 700 -39.57 -49.54 17.27
C THR A 700 -38.60 -49.26 18.41
N ASP A 701 -37.41 -49.88 18.44
CA ASP A 701 -36.49 -49.82 19.59
C ASP A 701 -35.56 -48.60 19.59
N TRP A 702 -36.08 -47.44 19.16
CA TRP A 702 -35.32 -46.20 18.97
C TRP A 702 -34.72 -45.66 20.27
N ASN A 703 -35.46 -45.82 21.38
CA ASN A 703 -35.10 -45.37 22.72
C ASN A 703 -33.81 -46.02 23.25
N THR A 704 -33.44 -47.20 22.77
CA THR A 704 -32.26 -47.95 23.23
C THR A 704 -30.92 -47.30 22.85
N ALA A 705 -30.92 -46.34 21.92
CA ALA A 705 -29.74 -45.55 21.55
C ALA A 705 -29.69 -44.19 22.27
N LEU A 706 -30.84 -43.69 22.72
CA LEU A 706 -30.95 -42.36 23.32
C LEU A 706 -30.22 -42.30 24.66
N SER A 707 -29.22 -41.42 24.70
CA SER A 707 -28.28 -41.32 25.80
C SER A 707 -28.23 -39.91 26.38
N THR A 708 -27.80 -39.84 27.65
CA THR A 708 -27.48 -38.59 28.33
C THR A 708 -26.13 -38.71 29.02
N SER A 709 -25.44 -37.59 29.22
CA SER A 709 -24.09 -37.55 29.74
C SER A 709 -24.02 -36.95 31.15
N SER A 710 -22.91 -37.24 31.81
CA SER A 710 -22.52 -36.74 33.13
C SER A 710 -21.00 -36.68 33.23
N TRP A 711 -20.49 -35.81 34.10
CA TRP A 711 -19.07 -35.66 34.37
C TRP A 711 -18.74 -36.17 35.77
N ILE A 712 -17.77 -37.07 35.87
CA ILE A 712 -17.27 -37.63 37.14
C ILE A 712 -15.93 -36.97 37.45
N ALA A 713 -15.99 -35.81 38.12
CA ALA A 713 -14.83 -34.95 38.42
C ALA A 713 -13.69 -35.68 39.15
N VAL A 714 -14.01 -36.55 40.11
CA VAL A 714 -12.98 -37.25 40.91
C VAL A 714 -12.10 -38.22 40.10
N SER A 715 -12.48 -38.55 38.87
CA SER A 715 -11.76 -39.51 38.04
C SER A 715 -11.51 -39.00 36.62
N ASP A 716 -11.89 -37.75 36.33
CA ASP A 716 -11.84 -37.13 35.00
C ASP A 716 -12.48 -38.02 33.90
N ILE A 717 -13.69 -38.51 34.15
CA ILE A 717 -14.39 -39.44 33.26
C ILE A 717 -15.74 -38.86 32.83
N ALA A 718 -16.04 -38.94 31.54
CA ALA A 718 -17.39 -38.76 31.03
C ALA A 718 -18.16 -40.08 31.11
N ASN A 719 -19.35 -40.04 31.69
CA ASN A 719 -20.25 -41.18 31.84
C ASN A 719 -21.54 -40.93 31.05
N PHE A 720 -21.91 -41.91 30.22
CA PHE A 720 -23.11 -41.89 29.40
C PHE A 720 -24.09 -42.94 29.90
N THR A 721 -25.37 -42.56 29.96
CA THR A 721 -26.47 -43.39 30.45
C THR A 721 -27.56 -43.47 29.39
N ARG A 722 -27.97 -44.69 29.04
CA ARG A 722 -29.18 -44.98 28.25
C ARG A 722 -30.29 -45.51 29.14
N GLY A 723 -31.55 -45.33 28.74
CA GLY A 723 -32.72 -45.72 29.55
C GLY A 723 -33.11 -47.19 29.41
N GLU A 724 -32.74 -47.85 28.31
CA GLU A 724 -33.03 -49.25 28.04
C GLU A 724 -31.80 -49.95 27.44
N ALA A 725 -31.56 -51.20 27.85
CA ALA A 725 -30.53 -52.04 27.25
C ALA A 725 -31.06 -52.68 25.95
N SER A 726 -30.21 -52.79 24.93
CA SER A 726 -30.51 -53.50 23.67
C SER A 726 -29.76 -54.82 23.61
N SER A 727 -30.25 -55.82 22.89
CA SER A 727 -29.47 -57.04 22.58
C SER A 727 -28.11 -56.73 21.95
N ASP A 728 -27.97 -55.55 21.36
CA ASP A 728 -26.85 -55.17 20.54
C ASP A 728 -26.14 -53.91 21.05
N ALA A 729 -24.87 -53.77 20.65
CA ALA A 729 -23.97 -52.72 21.13
C ALA A 729 -24.21 -51.39 20.38
N ASN A 730 -25.05 -50.54 20.97
CA ASN A 730 -25.23 -49.16 20.51
C ASN A 730 -23.97 -48.33 20.82
N SER A 731 -23.54 -47.53 19.85
CA SER A 731 -22.36 -46.67 19.95
C SER A 731 -22.77 -45.21 19.93
N LEU A 732 -22.04 -44.37 20.67
CA LEU A 732 -22.18 -42.93 20.57
C LEU A 732 -20.81 -42.29 20.40
N SER A 733 -20.79 -41.14 19.76
CA SER A 733 -19.64 -40.26 19.69
C SER A 733 -19.80 -39.09 20.66
N TYR A 734 -18.69 -38.57 21.16
CA TYR A 734 -18.68 -37.52 22.17
C TYR A 734 -17.57 -36.50 21.97
N ALA A 735 -17.76 -35.35 22.60
CA ALA A 735 -16.73 -34.34 22.82
C ALA A 735 -16.80 -33.83 24.26
N VAL A 736 -15.69 -33.89 24.98
CA VAL A 736 -15.53 -33.28 26.30
C VAL A 736 -14.82 -31.94 26.13
N VAL A 737 -15.53 -30.86 26.42
CA VAL A 737 -15.06 -29.49 26.23
C VAL A 737 -14.96 -28.80 27.57
N GLU A 738 -13.78 -28.26 27.88
CA GLU A 738 -13.55 -27.45 29.07
C GLU A 738 -13.52 -25.96 28.68
N PHE A 739 -14.42 -25.17 29.26
CA PHE A 739 -14.53 -23.74 29.02
C PHE A 739 -13.57 -22.96 29.93
N THR A 740 -12.28 -23.04 29.62
CA THR A 740 -11.16 -22.55 30.45
C THR A 740 -11.08 -21.03 30.63
N GLY A 741 -11.71 -20.27 29.73
CA GLY A 741 -11.73 -18.80 29.79
C GLY A 741 -12.56 -18.24 30.96
N SER A 742 -12.11 -17.12 31.51
CA SER A 742 -12.75 -16.46 32.67
C SER A 742 -14.18 -15.95 32.41
N ASN A 743 -14.59 -15.78 31.15
CA ASN A 743 -15.93 -15.30 30.81
C ASN A 743 -16.99 -16.39 30.85
N TRP A 744 -16.60 -17.66 30.86
CA TRP A 744 -17.53 -18.78 30.77
C TRP A 744 -18.06 -19.18 32.14
N SER A 745 -19.32 -19.62 32.18
CA SER A 745 -19.88 -20.38 33.28
C SER A 745 -20.65 -21.58 32.72
N VAL A 746 -20.41 -22.76 33.29
CA VAL A 746 -20.96 -24.03 32.83
C VAL A 746 -21.73 -24.66 33.98
N GLN A 747 -22.88 -25.26 33.69
CA GLN A 747 -23.63 -26.04 34.65
C GLN A 747 -24.38 -27.16 33.96
N ARG A 748 -24.52 -28.29 34.65
CA ARG A 748 -25.36 -29.41 34.22
C ARG A 748 -26.67 -29.36 34.97
N LYS A 749 -27.79 -29.56 34.26
CA LYS A 749 -29.07 -29.84 34.90
C LYS A 749 -29.67 -31.11 34.32
N GLU A 750 -29.97 -32.07 35.19
CA GLU A 750 -30.76 -33.25 34.85
C GLU A 750 -32.17 -33.06 35.38
N HIS A 751 -33.14 -33.42 34.56
CA HIS A 751 -34.55 -33.39 34.87
C HIS A 751 -35.13 -34.78 34.62
N LYS A 752 -35.87 -35.31 35.60
CA LYS A 752 -36.65 -36.54 35.50
C LYS A 752 -38.11 -36.14 35.54
N TYR A 753 -38.85 -36.48 34.49
CA TYR A 753 -40.21 -35.98 34.32
C TYR A 753 -41.15 -36.63 35.34
N ALA A 754 -41.95 -35.82 36.03
CA ALA A 754 -43.00 -36.34 36.91
C ALA A 754 -44.33 -36.52 36.16
N THR A 755 -44.56 -35.67 35.16
CA THR A 755 -45.79 -35.54 34.39
C THR A 755 -45.47 -35.26 32.92
N THR A 756 -46.50 -35.13 32.09
CA THR A 756 -46.38 -34.70 30.69
C THR A 756 -46.66 -33.20 30.49
N ASN A 757 -46.84 -32.44 31.58
CA ASN A 757 -46.93 -30.98 31.50
C ASN A 757 -45.53 -30.36 31.53
N ALA A 758 -45.41 -29.10 31.10
CA ALA A 758 -44.18 -28.34 31.23
C ALA A 758 -43.74 -28.22 32.70
N GLU A 759 -42.50 -28.65 32.99
CA GLU A 759 -41.87 -28.67 34.32
C GLU A 759 -40.63 -27.77 34.33
N THR A 760 -40.52 -26.91 35.34
CA THR A 760 -39.45 -25.91 35.43
C THR A 760 -38.44 -26.26 36.50
N GLU A 761 -37.16 -26.24 36.12
CA GLU A 761 -36.03 -26.42 37.00
C GLU A 761 -35.33 -25.09 37.30
N THR A 762 -34.91 -24.92 38.55
CA THR A 762 -34.02 -23.80 38.92
C THR A 762 -32.58 -24.12 38.50
N ILE A 763 -31.92 -23.12 37.89
CA ILE A 763 -30.51 -23.13 37.51
C ILE A 763 -29.80 -21.92 38.12
N THR A 764 -28.47 -21.97 38.19
CA THR A 764 -27.67 -20.79 38.55
C THR A 764 -27.90 -19.70 37.52
N ASP A 765 -28.07 -18.46 37.98
CA ASP A 765 -28.38 -17.33 37.10
C ASP A 765 -27.33 -17.18 35.99
N ILE A 766 -27.80 -17.24 34.74
CA ILE A 766 -26.97 -17.12 33.54
C ILE A 766 -26.74 -15.65 33.15
N GLY A 767 -27.32 -14.70 33.89
CA GLY A 767 -27.23 -13.27 33.70
C GLY A 767 -28.01 -12.74 32.49
N SER A 768 -27.97 -13.41 31.34
CA SER A 768 -28.77 -13.08 30.16
C SER A 768 -29.00 -14.28 29.25
N THR A 769 -30.26 -14.52 28.87
CA THR A 769 -30.63 -15.54 27.87
C THR A 769 -30.02 -15.24 26.50
N SER A 770 -29.81 -13.98 26.13
CA SER A 770 -29.15 -13.60 24.87
C SER A 770 -27.63 -13.88 24.86
N ARG A 771 -27.06 -14.32 25.99
CA ARG A 771 -25.64 -14.70 26.13
C ARG A 771 -25.48 -16.04 26.85
N ALA A 772 -26.46 -16.91 26.67
CA ALA A 772 -26.42 -18.27 27.17
C ALA A 772 -27.08 -19.22 26.18
N PHE A 773 -26.48 -20.39 26.00
CA PHE A 773 -27.03 -21.48 25.22
C PHE A 773 -26.99 -22.77 26.05
N PHE A 774 -27.66 -23.81 25.58
CA PHE A 774 -27.55 -25.14 26.15
C PHE A 774 -27.48 -26.18 25.05
N GLN A 775 -26.99 -27.36 25.41
CA GLN A 775 -27.19 -28.56 24.59
C GLN A 775 -28.05 -29.53 25.39
N SER A 776 -29.11 -30.04 24.76
CA SER A 776 -30.09 -30.96 25.34
C SER A 776 -29.79 -32.41 24.93
N GLN A 777 -29.99 -33.32 25.87
CA GLN A 777 -29.84 -34.76 25.68
C GLN A 777 -31.04 -35.43 26.33
N HIS A 778 -31.49 -36.51 25.73
CA HIS A 778 -32.72 -37.18 26.12
C HIS A 778 -32.47 -38.68 26.23
N ARG A 779 -33.14 -39.33 27.18
CA ARG A 779 -33.23 -40.78 27.26
C ARG A 779 -34.62 -41.20 27.73
N ALA A 780 -35.13 -42.27 27.13
CA ALA A 780 -36.38 -42.92 27.53
C ALA A 780 -36.11 -44.34 28.01
N GLY A 781 -36.85 -44.76 29.04
CA GLY A 781 -36.68 -46.05 29.71
C GLY A 781 -37.28 -47.24 28.98
N THR A 782 -37.23 -48.41 29.63
CA THR A 782 -37.78 -49.67 29.10
C THR A 782 -39.25 -49.57 28.73
N GLY A 783 -39.58 -50.02 27.50
CA GLY A 783 -40.94 -50.06 26.98
C GLY A 783 -41.49 -48.71 26.51
N LEU A 784 -40.65 -47.67 26.45
CA LEU A 784 -41.00 -46.33 25.97
C LEU A 784 -40.46 -46.12 24.55
N GLN A 785 -41.15 -46.75 23.60
CA GLN A 785 -40.73 -46.87 22.20
C GLN A 785 -41.49 -45.93 21.25
N GLY A 786 -42.39 -45.09 21.77
CA GLY A 786 -43.23 -44.21 20.98
C GLY A 786 -42.54 -42.92 20.54
N LEU A 787 -43.11 -42.29 19.52
CA LEU A 787 -42.70 -40.97 19.04
C LEU A 787 -42.85 -39.87 20.10
N ASP A 788 -43.81 -40.02 20.99
CA ASP A 788 -44.16 -39.13 22.10
C ASP A 788 -43.20 -39.24 23.29
N GLU A 789 -42.48 -40.36 23.44
CA GLU A 789 -41.40 -40.49 24.42
C GLU A 789 -40.00 -40.26 23.84
N ALA A 790 -39.84 -40.17 22.52
CA ALA A 790 -38.53 -40.12 21.88
C ALA A 790 -37.95 -38.70 21.73
N GLY A 791 -38.58 -37.68 22.33
CA GLY A 791 -38.11 -36.31 22.24
C GLY A 791 -38.76 -35.39 23.28
N GLU A 792 -38.29 -34.15 23.30
CA GLU A 792 -38.64 -33.16 24.30
C GLU A 792 -38.64 -31.75 23.72
N GLU A 793 -39.30 -30.81 24.41
CA GLU A 793 -39.04 -29.39 24.27
C GLU A 793 -38.28 -28.86 25.49
N VAL A 794 -37.19 -28.14 25.24
CA VAL A 794 -36.40 -27.47 26.29
C VAL A 794 -36.19 -26.00 25.94
N TYR A 795 -36.35 -25.11 26.92
CA TYR A 795 -36.10 -23.68 26.74
C TYR A 795 -35.80 -22.95 28.05
N PHE A 796 -35.04 -21.85 27.97
CA PHE A 796 -34.92 -20.91 29.08
C PHE A 796 -36.26 -20.21 29.30
N SER A 797 -36.78 -20.28 30.52
CA SER A 797 -38.03 -19.62 30.95
C SER A 797 -37.74 -18.34 31.74
N ALA A 798 -36.57 -18.26 32.38
CA ALA A 798 -35.98 -17.05 32.96
C ALA A 798 -34.44 -17.17 32.94
N THR A 799 -33.71 -16.16 33.42
CA THR A 799 -32.24 -16.25 33.50
C THR A 799 -31.75 -17.26 34.54
N ASN A 800 -32.59 -17.63 35.50
CA ASN A 800 -32.34 -18.62 36.53
C ASN A 800 -33.26 -19.84 36.43
N GLN A 801 -33.95 -20.03 35.30
CA GLN A 801 -34.92 -21.11 35.12
C GLN A 801 -34.86 -21.71 33.71
N ILE A 802 -34.94 -23.04 33.64
CA ILE A 802 -35.09 -23.78 32.39
C ILE A 802 -36.30 -24.71 32.50
N THR A 803 -37.09 -24.78 31.44
CA THR A 803 -38.32 -25.59 31.39
C THR A 803 -38.16 -26.74 30.41
N PHE A 804 -38.69 -27.89 30.81
CA PHE A 804 -38.73 -29.13 30.06
C PHE A 804 -40.20 -29.50 29.82
N ASP A 805 -40.53 -29.98 28.63
CA ASP A 805 -41.90 -30.31 28.25
C ASP A 805 -41.92 -31.57 27.39
N LEU A 806 -42.81 -32.51 27.71
CA LEU A 806 -42.99 -33.77 26.98
C LEU A 806 -44.27 -33.74 26.16
N GLU A 807 -44.41 -34.67 25.22
CA GLU A 807 -45.70 -34.85 24.57
C GLU A 807 -46.75 -35.35 25.57
N ASN A 808 -47.98 -34.84 25.46
CA ASN A 808 -49.04 -35.11 26.44
C ASN A 808 -49.48 -36.59 26.49
N THR A 809 -49.22 -37.34 25.41
CA THR A 809 -49.54 -38.77 25.31
C THR A 809 -48.44 -39.68 25.87
N ALA A 810 -47.26 -39.13 26.19
CA ALA A 810 -46.12 -39.91 26.67
C ALA A 810 -46.49 -40.75 27.90
N SER A 811 -46.22 -42.04 27.80
CA SER A 811 -46.46 -43.01 28.84
C SER A 811 -45.32 -43.05 29.85
N THR A 812 -45.65 -43.23 31.13
CA THR A 812 -44.68 -43.33 32.24
C THR A 812 -43.56 -42.26 32.25
N PRO A 813 -43.89 -40.95 32.37
CA PRO A 813 -42.89 -39.87 32.36
C PRO A 813 -41.72 -40.06 33.35
N SER A 814 -41.97 -40.72 34.48
CA SER A 814 -40.95 -41.01 35.50
C SER A 814 -39.75 -41.84 35.02
N ASN A 815 -39.89 -42.52 33.88
CA ASN A 815 -38.83 -43.31 33.25
C ASN A 815 -38.10 -42.55 32.13
N ILE A 816 -38.45 -41.27 31.91
CA ILE A 816 -37.84 -40.38 30.92
C ILE A 816 -36.97 -39.37 31.66
N ALA A 817 -35.80 -39.05 31.10
CA ALA A 817 -34.94 -38.02 31.64
C ALA A 817 -34.28 -37.21 30.53
N SER A 818 -34.16 -35.91 30.78
CA SER A 818 -33.40 -34.98 29.95
C SER A 818 -32.24 -34.40 30.73
N VAL A 819 -31.13 -34.17 30.05
CA VAL A 819 -29.95 -33.48 30.57
C VAL A 819 -29.67 -32.28 29.69
N VAL A 820 -29.38 -31.15 30.31
CA VAL A 820 -28.84 -29.98 29.64
C VAL A 820 -27.47 -29.61 30.18
N TRP A 821 -26.59 -29.25 29.25
CA TRP A 821 -25.35 -28.55 29.55
C TRP A 821 -25.55 -27.08 29.21
N VAL A 822 -25.75 -26.25 30.23
CA VAL A 822 -25.96 -24.80 30.09
C VAL A 822 -24.61 -24.11 30.11
N VAL A 823 -24.35 -23.28 29.11
CA VAL A 823 -23.13 -22.50 28.96
C VAL A 823 -23.51 -21.03 28.80
N SER A 824 -22.95 -20.17 29.65
CA SER A 824 -23.19 -18.73 29.62
C SER A 824 -21.88 -17.95 29.54
N ASN A 825 -21.94 -16.77 28.92
CA ASN A 825 -20.80 -15.90 28.73
C ASN A 825 -21.05 -14.50 29.32
N SER A 826 -20.13 -14.03 30.16
CA SER A 826 -20.23 -12.75 30.86
C SER A 826 -19.75 -11.54 30.05
N GLN A 827 -19.15 -11.73 28.87
CA GLN A 827 -18.69 -10.64 28.01
C GLN A 827 -19.85 -9.74 27.57
N ILE A 828 -19.61 -8.43 27.55
CA ILE A 828 -20.58 -7.39 27.14
C ILE A 828 -20.01 -6.56 25.98
N GLY A 829 -20.87 -5.79 25.30
CA GLY A 829 -20.52 -4.95 24.15
C GLY A 829 -20.68 -5.66 22.80
N ASP A 830 -20.23 -5.02 21.72
CA ASP A 830 -20.45 -5.47 20.34
C ASP A 830 -19.75 -6.80 20.00
N ASP A 831 -18.68 -7.12 20.75
CA ASP A 831 -17.91 -8.35 20.60
C ASP A 831 -18.52 -9.53 21.41
N ALA A 832 -19.56 -9.29 22.22
CA ALA A 832 -20.15 -10.33 23.08
C ALA A 832 -20.73 -11.51 22.28
N MET A 833 -20.93 -12.64 22.97
CA MET A 833 -21.73 -13.74 22.44
C MET A 833 -23.17 -13.24 22.18
N ILE A 834 -23.81 -13.73 21.13
CA ILE A 834 -25.22 -13.41 20.84
C ILE A 834 -25.95 -14.72 20.59
N VAL A 835 -26.99 -14.99 21.36
CA VAL A 835 -27.81 -16.20 21.23
C VAL A 835 -29.24 -15.82 20.88
N GLN A 836 -29.75 -16.39 19.79
CA GLN A 836 -31.16 -16.31 19.42
C GLN A 836 -31.83 -17.65 19.78
N HIS A 837 -32.94 -17.59 20.51
CA HIS A 837 -33.75 -18.78 20.83
C HIS A 837 -34.90 -18.83 19.83
N VAL A 838 -34.91 -19.87 19.00
CA VAL A 838 -35.89 -20.06 17.92
C VAL A 838 -36.79 -21.23 18.26
N SER A 839 -38.09 -21.07 18.03
CA SER A 839 -39.09 -22.12 18.23
C SER A 839 -40.13 -22.06 17.12
N GLY A 840 -40.73 -23.21 16.81
CA GLY A 840 -41.82 -23.27 15.86
C GLY A 840 -42.60 -24.57 15.95
N THR A 841 -43.72 -24.60 15.24
CA THR A 841 -44.57 -25.78 15.09
C THR A 841 -44.71 -26.09 13.62
N ARG A 842 -44.65 -27.37 13.29
CA ARG A 842 -44.91 -27.89 11.95
C ARG A 842 -46.10 -28.83 11.99
N SER A 843 -47.11 -28.57 11.18
CA SER A 843 -48.25 -29.49 10.97
C SER A 843 -47.82 -30.71 10.15
N GLY A 844 -48.35 -31.88 10.48
CA GLY A 844 -48.06 -33.10 9.73
C GLY A 844 -48.70 -33.17 8.33
N GLY A 845 -48.22 -34.09 7.49
CA GLY A 845 -48.79 -34.43 6.18
C GLY A 845 -48.27 -33.62 4.98
N ALA A 846 -47.02 -33.15 5.03
CA ALA A 846 -46.38 -32.43 3.93
C ALA A 846 -45.71 -33.39 2.92
N THR A 847 -45.24 -32.86 1.78
CA THR A 847 -44.42 -33.61 0.82
C THR A 847 -43.03 -33.89 1.36
N GLU A 848 -42.48 -35.06 1.06
CA GLU A 848 -41.23 -35.59 1.62
C GLU A 848 -40.14 -35.75 0.54
N GLU A 849 -38.90 -35.29 0.73
CA GLU A 849 -38.37 -34.54 1.88
C GLU A 849 -38.98 -33.14 2.01
N TYR A 850 -39.34 -32.76 3.24
CA TYR A 850 -39.85 -31.43 3.52
C TYR A 850 -38.71 -30.48 3.87
N VAL A 851 -38.65 -29.35 3.16
CA VAL A 851 -37.65 -28.30 3.34
C VAL A 851 -38.34 -27.03 3.83
N GLN A 852 -38.01 -26.59 5.04
CA GLN A 852 -38.54 -25.36 5.64
C GLN A 852 -37.44 -24.30 5.77
N ASN A 853 -37.71 -23.10 5.26
CA ASN A 853 -36.84 -21.95 5.45
C ASN A 853 -37.36 -21.10 6.62
N LEU A 854 -36.55 -20.92 7.65
CA LEU A 854 -36.85 -20.11 8.83
C LEU A 854 -36.00 -18.86 8.86
N SER A 855 -36.65 -17.70 8.77
CA SER A 855 -35.98 -16.42 8.96
C SER A 855 -35.53 -16.25 10.41
N ILE A 856 -34.27 -15.84 10.58
CA ILE A 856 -33.67 -15.47 11.87
C ILE A 856 -33.15 -14.04 11.79
N ASN A 857 -32.82 -13.43 12.93
CA ASN A 857 -32.12 -12.15 12.90
C ASN A 857 -30.75 -12.35 12.27
N THR A 858 -30.33 -11.40 11.43
CA THR A 858 -29.05 -11.50 10.72
C THR A 858 -27.88 -11.68 11.68
N VAL A 859 -27.09 -12.75 11.48
CA VAL A 859 -25.87 -13.03 12.25
C VAL A 859 -24.65 -12.32 11.64
N ARG A 860 -23.63 -12.07 12.47
CA ARG A 860 -22.38 -11.39 12.08
C ARG A 860 -21.64 -12.08 10.93
N SER A 861 -21.56 -13.41 11.00
CA SER A 861 -20.91 -14.26 9.99
C SER A 861 -21.37 -15.70 10.16
N LEU A 862 -21.43 -16.46 9.06
CA LEU A 862 -21.62 -17.92 9.10
C LEU A 862 -20.42 -18.63 9.75
N SER A 863 -19.21 -18.07 9.57
CA SER A 863 -17.96 -18.65 10.09
C SER A 863 -17.75 -18.44 11.59
N THR A 864 -18.70 -17.83 12.30
CA THR A 864 -18.65 -17.62 13.76
C THR A 864 -19.97 -17.97 14.44
N THR A 865 -20.82 -18.73 13.74
CA THR A 865 -22.18 -19.05 14.16
C THR A 865 -22.40 -20.56 14.17
N SER A 866 -23.02 -21.05 15.24
CA SER A 866 -23.41 -22.44 15.40
C SER A 866 -24.89 -22.56 15.72
N ILE A 867 -25.44 -23.73 15.43
CA ILE A 867 -26.73 -24.15 15.98
C ILE A 867 -26.44 -24.99 17.22
N MET A 868 -27.24 -24.82 18.28
CA MET A 868 -27.16 -25.56 19.54
C MET A 868 -28.56 -25.85 20.09
N GLY A 869 -28.68 -26.86 20.95
CA GLY A 869 -29.91 -27.11 21.71
C GLY A 869 -31.09 -27.54 20.84
N GLU A 870 -30.82 -28.15 19.69
CA GLU A 870 -31.81 -28.79 18.82
C GLU A 870 -32.62 -29.84 19.59
N ASN A 871 -33.91 -29.55 19.78
CA ASN A 871 -34.84 -30.46 20.41
C ASN A 871 -36.21 -30.35 19.73
N ALA A 872 -36.93 -31.46 19.72
CA ALA A 872 -38.30 -31.49 19.23
C ALA A 872 -39.08 -32.61 19.91
N ARG A 873 -40.37 -32.35 20.15
CA ARG A 873 -41.35 -33.38 20.48
C ARG A 873 -42.31 -33.59 19.33
N SER A 874 -42.77 -34.83 19.18
CA SER A 874 -43.70 -35.23 18.12
C SER A 874 -45.01 -35.70 18.73
N SER A 875 -46.13 -35.30 18.13
CA SER A 875 -47.44 -35.73 18.59
C SER A 875 -47.70 -37.21 18.31
N GLY A 876 -48.30 -37.93 19.24
CA GLY A 876 -48.90 -39.26 19.03
C GLY A 876 -48.03 -40.45 19.43
N THR A 877 -48.69 -41.56 19.76
CA THR A 877 -48.11 -42.77 20.40
C THR A 877 -47.54 -43.80 19.41
N GLY A 878 -47.33 -43.41 18.14
CA GLY A 878 -46.92 -44.32 17.08
C GLY A 878 -45.43 -44.70 17.16
N THR A 879 -45.01 -45.67 16.35
CA THR A 879 -43.59 -46.08 16.22
C THR A 879 -43.07 -45.87 14.80
N THR A 880 -43.66 -44.93 14.06
CA THR A 880 -43.31 -44.63 12.67
C THR A 880 -42.11 -43.68 12.60
N PHE A 881 -40.94 -44.14 13.04
CA PHE A 881 -39.70 -43.37 12.92
C PHE A 881 -39.24 -43.29 11.45
N PRO A 882 -38.58 -42.21 11.00
CA PRO A 882 -37.88 -41.21 11.79
C PRO A 882 -38.69 -39.94 12.05
N VAL A 883 -40.03 -40.03 12.16
CA VAL A 883 -40.84 -38.90 12.63
C VAL A 883 -40.24 -38.29 13.91
N GLY A 884 -40.19 -36.97 13.94
CA GLY A 884 -39.55 -36.18 14.98
C GLY A 884 -38.09 -35.84 14.72
N SER A 885 -37.45 -36.48 13.74
CA SER A 885 -36.10 -36.16 13.33
C SER A 885 -36.07 -34.93 12.41
N ILE A 886 -35.45 -33.85 12.85
CA ILE A 886 -35.29 -32.59 12.10
C ILE A 886 -33.81 -32.25 12.03
N ALA A 887 -33.33 -31.98 10.81
CA ALA A 887 -31.96 -31.54 10.58
C ALA A 887 -31.90 -30.03 10.40
N PHE A 888 -30.91 -29.38 11.01
CA PHE A 888 -30.80 -27.91 11.00
C PHE A 888 -29.53 -27.45 10.29
N ASN A 889 -29.68 -26.55 9.32
CA ASN A 889 -28.56 -26.01 8.57
C ASN A 889 -28.63 -24.49 8.44
N ILE A 890 -27.60 -23.78 8.86
CA ILE A 890 -27.49 -22.33 8.66
C ILE A 890 -26.55 -22.05 7.47
N ASN A 891 -27.16 -21.92 6.29
CA ASN A 891 -26.45 -21.68 5.03
C ASN A 891 -26.51 -20.21 4.55
N ALA A 892 -27.24 -19.35 5.28
CA ALA A 892 -27.34 -17.91 5.00
C ALA A 892 -27.41 -17.12 6.32
N THR A 893 -26.92 -15.88 6.31
CA THR A 893 -26.76 -15.09 7.55
C THR A 893 -28.07 -14.71 8.22
N ASN A 894 -29.21 -14.87 7.54
CA ASN A 894 -30.54 -14.51 8.03
C ASN A 894 -31.55 -15.66 7.94
N ASN A 895 -31.10 -16.89 7.68
CA ASN A 895 -32.00 -18.03 7.47
C ASN A 895 -31.38 -19.34 7.95
N VAL A 896 -32.20 -20.18 8.61
CA VAL A 896 -31.90 -21.58 8.89
C VAL A 896 -32.85 -22.45 8.07
N VAL A 897 -32.29 -23.44 7.38
CA VAL A 897 -33.03 -24.46 6.64
C VAL A 897 -33.22 -25.68 7.52
N LEU A 898 -34.46 -26.13 7.63
CA LEU A 898 -34.85 -27.37 8.30
C LEU A 898 -35.19 -28.42 7.26
N TYR A 899 -34.67 -29.62 7.43
CA TYR A 899 -35.00 -30.78 6.61
C TYR A 899 -35.71 -31.84 7.45
N THR A 900 -36.68 -32.52 6.86
CA THR A 900 -37.40 -33.62 7.51
C THR A 900 -37.77 -34.71 6.51
N SER A 901 -37.39 -35.94 6.81
CA SER A 901 -37.69 -37.10 5.95
C SER A 901 -39.16 -37.52 6.04
N ASP A 902 -39.70 -37.67 7.26
CA ASP A 902 -41.09 -38.09 7.48
C ASP A 902 -41.91 -37.00 8.19
N THR A 903 -43.02 -36.62 7.57
CA THR A 903 -43.88 -35.54 8.01
C THR A 903 -45.18 -35.97 8.63
N ALA A 904 -45.39 -37.25 8.93
CA ALA A 904 -46.69 -37.78 9.34
C ALA A 904 -47.33 -37.05 10.55
N ASN A 905 -46.53 -36.63 11.53
CA ASN A 905 -47.03 -36.05 12.78
C ASN A 905 -46.60 -34.59 12.98
N THR A 906 -47.37 -33.88 13.80
CA THR A 906 -47.05 -32.51 14.19
C THR A 906 -45.80 -32.51 15.08
N GLN A 907 -44.89 -31.58 14.82
CA GLN A 907 -43.63 -31.44 15.55
C GLN A 907 -43.49 -30.02 16.09
N ASN A 908 -43.25 -29.92 17.39
CA ASN A 908 -42.82 -28.67 18.02
C ASN A 908 -41.31 -28.74 18.20
N TYR A 909 -40.60 -27.77 17.64
CA TYR A 909 -39.14 -27.76 17.66
C TYR A 909 -38.59 -26.49 18.27
N ARG A 910 -37.39 -26.60 18.84
CA ARG A 910 -36.59 -25.49 19.35
C ARG A 910 -35.13 -25.70 19.01
N PHE A 911 -34.43 -24.60 18.80
CA PHE A 911 -32.98 -24.56 18.64
C PHE A 911 -32.46 -23.16 18.93
N GLN A 912 -31.14 -23.04 19.03
CA GLN A 912 -30.45 -21.81 19.38
C GLN A 912 -29.42 -21.47 18.31
N VAL A 913 -29.46 -20.23 17.81
CA VAL A 913 -28.43 -19.71 16.91
C VAL A 913 -27.42 -18.95 17.75
N VAL A 914 -26.24 -19.53 17.92
CA VAL A 914 -25.16 -19.05 18.79
C VAL A 914 -24.08 -18.38 17.95
N GLN A 915 -23.98 -17.06 18.05
CA GLN A 915 -22.84 -16.30 17.53
C GLN A 915 -21.78 -16.23 18.61
N TRP A 916 -20.68 -16.94 18.42
CA TRP A 916 -19.59 -17.03 19.41
C TRP A 916 -18.98 -15.64 19.70
N PRO A 917 -18.47 -15.41 20.93
CA PRO A 917 -17.85 -14.14 21.29
C PRO A 917 -16.58 -13.91 20.48
N LEU A 918 -16.32 -12.64 20.18
CA LEU A 918 -15.08 -12.18 19.57
C LEU A 918 -14.13 -11.69 20.67
N LYS A 919 -12.81 -11.65 20.38
CA LYS A 919 -11.88 -11.02 21.31
C LYS A 919 -12.24 -9.54 21.46
N PRO A 920 -12.37 -9.01 22.68
CA PRO A 920 -12.65 -7.59 22.89
C PRO A 920 -11.65 -6.71 22.13
N ALA A 921 -12.15 -5.75 21.34
CA ALA A 921 -11.30 -4.69 20.81
C ALA A 921 -10.56 -4.02 21.97
N LYS A 922 -9.24 -3.84 21.87
CA LYS A 922 -8.49 -3.07 22.88
C LYS A 922 -9.11 -1.67 22.94
N THR A 923 -9.86 -1.38 23.99
CA THR A 923 -10.26 -0.02 24.34
C THR A 923 -8.98 0.74 24.68
N HIS A 924 -8.52 1.59 23.75
CA HIS A 924 -7.57 2.63 24.08
C HIS A 924 -8.31 3.64 24.95
N SER A 925 -8.26 3.45 26.25
CA SER A 925 -8.60 4.51 27.20
C SER A 925 -7.57 5.62 27.01
N ALA A 926 -7.90 6.60 26.19
CA ALA A 926 -7.19 7.87 26.17
C ALA A 926 -7.57 8.58 27.48
N THR A 927 -6.74 8.43 28.51
CA THR A 927 -6.71 9.39 29.60
C THR A 927 -6.21 10.70 28.98
N LEU A 928 -7.10 11.69 28.89
CA LEU A 928 -6.79 13.07 28.50
C LEU A 928 -5.76 13.71 29.43
#